data_AF-A0AAV4ZXA6-F1
#
_entry.id   AF-A0AAV4ZXA6-F1
#
_cell.length_a   1.000
_cell.length_b   1.000
_cell.length_c   1.000
_cell.angle_alpha   90.00
_cell.angle_beta   90.00
_cell.angle_gamma   90.00
#
_symmetry.space_group_name_H-M   'P 1'
#
loop_
_entity.id
_entity.type
_entity.pdbx_description
1 polymer ?
#
loop_
_entity_poly.entity_id
_entity_poly.type
_entity_poly.pdbx_seq_one_letter_code
_entity_poly.pdbx_strand_id
1 'polypeptide(L)'
;MSNTIPPMPLFSGFLPPLPPGWTEHTAPGGQPYYYHVATNQSTYVRPLPVPGVIPNAIIPGALPKNKKEKPVAKTPIPGTSWLRVKTTEGNLFYTHKERKESVWEVPDEIKEKVAQLEQEEKEREQQEVEEKLRQEEETRRQVEESQRLKEQEEIERIKQEVQSAVSHGKRKAPEHGEESKPAKRKKSPVETPEGDGSGHRFRDDGEQSIHETEWDNSESDTVSESKNIKPTFTVPNKVDLSIDEAKALFKTLLKEKDINPLHPWDKSLPLFISDPRYVLLPSVTARREAFDEYCRDTIRAQRAVKAASIKEETSNTGETDKDVYHRLLREEVSSTRTLWSDFRRKWKKDRRFYGWAGEKEREKAFKSWIKNLADMKKKQAEKAERDFFQLLKEHQNIKPGDDWKNAMTVLQVKQTVNAKDPRYDAVGSSSLREELFNVYVKTLNQTDIPSSNKEDQSQSTGRKDEKDRATRAQRALQEREQKVRRDRQNIERGLDRTRDVLGKEEGELDFGYDMYLLIVPLGTSWEEASPLFAGDFRFVHCVLSPSVQKDLFYKHVGRLRDRYIKSLHTLFAAHAPGLNTSWADVSSNARKTINRSLPASKLKLVVPDDDGDEDLDSDDEEAMRKRRNRKDAQVEIEFDRWQRQRNIDARKAFDSMLNENAFLEFWGRMGKAGGEGIEGGVKAEEEGEEDGEGGGGKADMKQLAKQIDGDEFGRVLKNDARWVAFDHMPEERMKWLRNHVEQLSAPKLSVHVPDKRTN
;
A
#
# COMPACT_ATOMS: atom_id res chain seq x y z
N MET A 1 49.39 -43.44 -35.25
CA MET A 1 49.30 -44.61 -34.34
C MET A 1 48.05 -44.46 -33.50
N SER A 2 47.26 -45.52 -33.41
CA SER A 2 46.04 -45.59 -32.59
C SER A 2 46.36 -45.49 -31.10
N ASN A 3 45.49 -44.87 -30.32
CA ASN A 3 45.32 -45.23 -28.91
C ASN A 3 43.83 -45.25 -28.56
N THR A 4 43.31 -46.47 -28.42
CA THR A 4 41.96 -46.77 -27.93
C THR A 4 42.05 -46.91 -26.42
N ILE A 5 41.15 -46.27 -25.68
CA ILE A 5 41.00 -46.49 -24.23
C ILE A 5 39.89 -47.55 -24.04
N PRO A 6 40.12 -48.64 -23.29
CA PRO A 6 39.15 -49.72 -23.14
C PRO A 6 38.00 -49.34 -22.19
N PRO A 7 36.79 -49.92 -22.36
CA PRO A 7 35.68 -49.70 -21.44
C PRO A 7 35.88 -50.46 -20.12
N MET A 8 35.66 -49.78 -19.00
CA MET A 8 35.63 -50.35 -17.65
C MET A 8 34.27 -51.03 -17.37
N PRO A 9 34.20 -52.04 -16.48
CA PRO A 9 33.06 -52.96 -16.39
C PRO A 9 31.82 -52.37 -15.68
N LEU A 10 30.64 -52.88 -16.06
CA LEU A 10 29.36 -52.60 -15.39
C LEU A 10 29.35 -53.14 -13.96
N PHE A 11 29.35 -52.25 -12.97
CA PHE A 11 28.87 -52.57 -11.63
C PHE A 11 27.34 -52.53 -11.60
N SER A 12 26.73 -53.72 -11.59
CA SER A 12 25.29 -53.87 -11.36
C SER A 12 24.99 -53.87 -9.86
N GLY A 13 24.39 -52.79 -9.35
CA GLY A 13 23.91 -52.73 -7.97
C GLY A 13 23.61 -51.31 -7.49
N PHE A 14 22.37 -51.09 -7.05
CA PHE A 14 21.86 -49.85 -6.43
C PHE A 14 21.85 -48.60 -7.33
N LEU A 15 20.90 -48.56 -8.27
CA LEU A 15 20.37 -47.30 -8.79
C LEU A 15 19.72 -46.50 -7.64
N PRO A 16 19.96 -45.18 -7.52
CA PRO A 16 19.37 -44.35 -6.46
C PRO A 16 17.83 -44.32 -6.57
N PRO A 17 17.10 -44.07 -5.47
CA PRO A 17 15.64 -43.95 -5.52
C PRO A 17 15.22 -42.80 -6.45
N LEU A 18 14.10 -42.98 -7.14
CA LEU A 18 13.53 -41.93 -7.99
C LEU A 18 13.10 -40.74 -7.11
N PRO A 19 13.24 -39.48 -7.59
CA PRO A 19 12.78 -38.32 -6.82
C PRO A 19 11.25 -38.38 -6.59
N PRO A 20 10.74 -37.81 -5.47
CA PRO A 20 9.32 -37.89 -5.14
C PRO A 20 8.41 -37.43 -6.29
N GLY A 21 7.44 -38.27 -6.66
CA GLY A 21 6.51 -38.02 -7.76
C GLY A 21 6.87 -38.66 -9.10
N TRP A 22 8.11 -39.15 -9.28
CA TRP A 22 8.53 -39.89 -10.47
C TRP A 22 8.26 -41.40 -10.35
N THR A 23 7.79 -42.00 -11.43
CA THR A 23 7.45 -43.43 -11.56
C THR A 23 8.09 -44.02 -12.82
N GLU A 24 8.49 -45.28 -12.79
CA GLU A 24 9.12 -45.97 -13.93
C GLU A 24 8.10 -46.86 -14.65
N HIS A 25 8.04 -46.74 -15.98
CA HIS A 25 7.10 -47.44 -16.86
C HIS A 25 7.87 -47.98 -18.08
N THR A 26 7.36 -49.01 -18.73
CA THR A 26 8.00 -49.58 -19.94
C THR A 26 7.19 -49.24 -21.18
N ALA A 27 7.82 -48.63 -22.18
CA ALA A 27 7.19 -48.38 -23.46
C ALA A 27 6.99 -49.69 -24.26
N PRO A 28 6.06 -49.76 -25.23
CA PRO A 28 5.83 -50.97 -26.03
C PRO A 28 7.07 -51.52 -26.76
N GLY A 29 8.09 -50.69 -27.01
CA GLY A 29 9.39 -51.09 -27.55
C GLY A 29 10.40 -51.61 -26.51
N GLY A 30 9.98 -51.90 -25.27
CA GLY A 30 10.83 -52.46 -24.21
C GLY A 30 11.75 -51.45 -23.50
N GLN A 31 11.78 -50.18 -23.90
CA GLN A 31 12.59 -49.16 -23.23
C GLN A 31 11.86 -48.58 -21.98
N PRO A 32 12.55 -48.46 -20.84
CA PRO A 32 12.00 -47.79 -19.67
C PRO A 32 11.91 -46.27 -19.89
N TYR A 33 10.84 -45.67 -19.40
CA TYR A 33 10.65 -44.22 -19.33
C TYR A 33 10.10 -43.83 -17.96
N TYR A 34 10.41 -42.60 -17.54
CA TYR A 34 10.10 -42.08 -16.23
C TYR A 34 9.01 -41.03 -16.36
N TYR A 35 7.93 -41.18 -15.60
CA TYR A 35 6.75 -40.32 -15.65
C TYR A 35 6.53 -39.63 -14.30
N HIS A 36 6.43 -38.30 -14.32
CA HIS A 36 6.15 -37.50 -13.13
C HIS A 36 4.66 -37.20 -12.99
N VAL A 37 4.01 -37.83 -12.01
CA VAL A 37 2.54 -37.84 -11.87
C VAL A 37 1.96 -36.44 -11.62
N ALA A 38 2.72 -35.54 -10.97
CA ALA A 38 2.24 -34.20 -10.63
C ALA A 38 2.43 -33.15 -11.75
N THR A 39 3.31 -33.40 -12.74
CA THR A 39 3.56 -32.47 -13.86
C THR A 39 3.21 -33.06 -15.24
N ASN A 40 2.80 -34.33 -15.29
CA ASN A 40 2.56 -35.12 -16.51
C ASN A 40 3.77 -35.14 -17.48
N GLN A 41 4.99 -35.00 -16.95
CA GLN A 41 6.23 -35.03 -17.74
C GLN A 41 6.73 -36.47 -17.87
N SER A 42 6.99 -36.92 -19.10
CA SER A 42 7.66 -38.18 -19.41
C SER A 42 9.07 -37.93 -19.96
N THR A 43 10.07 -38.67 -19.46
CA THR A 43 11.45 -38.65 -19.97
C THR A 43 12.00 -40.06 -20.10
N TYR A 44 12.76 -40.33 -21.17
CA TYR A 44 13.51 -41.59 -21.33
C TYR A 44 14.85 -41.59 -20.56
N VAL A 45 15.22 -40.46 -19.95
CA VAL A 45 16.44 -40.30 -19.14
C VAL A 45 16.07 -40.28 -17.66
N ARG A 46 16.62 -41.22 -16.88
CA ARG A 46 16.30 -41.41 -15.45
C ARG A 46 16.61 -40.14 -14.63
N PRO A 47 15.61 -39.46 -14.04
CA PRO A 47 15.83 -38.22 -13.31
C PRO A 47 16.60 -38.48 -12.02
N LEU A 48 17.69 -37.75 -11.82
CA LEU A 48 18.54 -37.83 -10.64
C LEU A 48 18.15 -36.74 -9.62
N PRO A 49 18.18 -37.02 -8.31
CA PRO A 49 17.98 -35.99 -7.29
C PRO A 49 19.16 -35.01 -7.29
N VAL A 50 18.90 -33.74 -7.62
CA VAL A 50 19.91 -32.68 -7.61
C VAL A 50 20.25 -32.28 -6.16
N PRO A 51 21.51 -32.40 -5.70
CA PRO A 51 21.88 -31.99 -4.35
C PRO A 51 21.90 -30.46 -4.27
N GLY A 52 21.05 -29.85 -3.43
CA GLY A 52 21.10 -28.42 -3.12
C GLY A 52 19.78 -27.65 -3.22
N VAL A 53 18.73 -28.23 -3.80
CA VAL A 53 17.37 -27.63 -3.78
C VAL A 53 16.53 -28.39 -2.75
N ILE A 54 16.20 -27.74 -1.64
CA ILE A 54 15.26 -28.28 -0.64
C ILE A 54 13.84 -28.06 -1.19
N PRO A 55 13.05 -29.12 -1.48
CA PRO A 55 11.63 -28.94 -1.70
C PRO A 55 10.96 -28.68 -0.35
N ASN A 56 10.27 -27.54 -0.22
CA ASN A 56 9.44 -27.27 0.95
C ASN A 56 8.39 -28.39 1.14
N ALA A 57 8.10 -28.71 2.39
CA ALA A 57 7.10 -29.71 2.74
C ALA A 57 5.73 -29.37 2.13
N ILE A 58 5.09 -30.37 1.53
CA ILE A 58 3.77 -30.24 0.90
C ILE A 58 2.71 -30.19 2.00
N ILE A 59 2.09 -29.02 2.15
CA ILE A 59 0.74 -28.91 2.73
C ILE A 59 -0.24 -29.29 1.60
N PRO A 60 -1.23 -30.17 1.82
CA PRO A 60 -2.19 -30.55 0.79
C PRO A 60 -3.23 -29.43 0.57
N GLY A 61 -2.88 -28.42 -0.23
CA GLY A 61 -3.78 -27.33 -0.59
C GLY A 61 -3.11 -26.25 -1.43
N ALA A 62 -3.58 -26.09 -2.67
CA ALA A 62 -3.26 -25.01 -3.61
C ALA A 62 -1.77 -24.82 -4.01
N LEU A 63 -1.35 -25.53 -5.06
CA LEU A 63 -0.35 -24.98 -6.00
C LEU A 63 -1.07 -24.35 -7.21
N PRO A 64 -0.58 -23.22 -7.75
CA PRO A 64 -1.12 -22.65 -8.97
C PRO A 64 -0.81 -23.57 -10.15
N LYS A 65 -1.84 -23.94 -10.91
CA LYS A 65 -1.66 -24.63 -12.20
C LYS A 65 -0.97 -23.67 -13.17
N ASN A 66 0.20 -24.02 -13.70
CA ASN A 66 0.77 -23.31 -14.84
C ASN A 66 -0.28 -23.28 -15.96
N LYS A 67 -0.61 -22.07 -16.43
CA LYS A 67 -1.62 -21.88 -17.46
C LYS A 67 -1.05 -22.45 -18.76
N LYS A 68 -1.71 -23.47 -19.32
CA LYS A 68 -1.32 -24.03 -20.64
C LYS A 68 -1.10 -22.89 -21.63
N GLU A 69 0.01 -22.91 -22.35
CA GLU A 69 0.33 -21.89 -23.35
C GLU A 69 -0.83 -21.70 -24.33
N LYS A 70 -1.22 -20.44 -24.56
CA LYS A 70 -2.22 -20.09 -25.56
C LYS A 70 -1.59 -19.25 -26.66
N PRO A 71 -2.02 -19.38 -27.94
CA PRO A 71 -1.55 -18.52 -29.01
C PRO A 71 -2.09 -17.10 -28.81
N VAL A 72 -1.20 -16.11 -28.68
CA VAL A 72 -1.52 -14.68 -28.52
C VAL A 72 -1.64 -13.98 -29.87
N ALA A 73 -0.74 -14.30 -30.81
CA ALA A 73 -0.74 -13.72 -32.15
C ALA A 73 -0.55 -14.81 -33.21
N LYS A 74 -1.24 -14.66 -34.35
CA LYS A 74 -1.10 -15.51 -35.54
C LYS A 74 -0.85 -14.60 -36.74
N THR A 75 0.41 -14.55 -37.19
CA THR A 75 0.83 -13.73 -38.34
C THR A 75 0.91 -14.63 -39.58
N PRO A 76 0.13 -14.40 -40.64
CA PRO A 76 0.27 -15.14 -41.90
C PRO A 76 1.57 -14.73 -42.61
N ILE A 77 2.27 -15.69 -43.21
CA ILE A 77 3.51 -15.42 -43.96
C ILE A 77 3.14 -15.11 -45.43
N PRO A 78 3.57 -13.97 -46.01
CA PRO A 78 3.17 -13.58 -47.36
C PRO A 78 3.51 -14.61 -48.45
N GLY A 79 2.47 -15.03 -49.18
CA GLY A 79 2.60 -15.97 -50.30
C GLY A 79 3.02 -17.38 -49.88
N THR A 80 2.66 -17.85 -48.70
CA THR A 80 2.72 -19.28 -48.31
C THR A 80 1.48 -19.67 -47.49
N SER A 81 1.18 -20.97 -47.40
CA SER A 81 0.10 -21.50 -46.56
C SER A 81 0.48 -21.62 -45.07
N TRP A 82 1.60 -21.02 -44.65
CA TRP A 82 2.13 -21.10 -43.28
C TRP A 82 1.78 -19.87 -42.43
N LEU A 83 1.54 -20.09 -41.14
CA LEU A 83 1.30 -19.05 -40.13
C LEU A 83 2.36 -19.12 -39.03
N ARG A 84 2.96 -17.98 -38.68
CA ARG A 84 3.82 -17.79 -37.51
C ARG A 84 2.92 -17.53 -36.29
N VAL A 85 3.03 -18.33 -35.24
CA VAL A 85 2.18 -18.25 -34.04
C VAL A 85 3.04 -17.98 -32.81
N LYS A 86 2.74 -16.90 -32.09
CA LYS A 86 3.42 -16.50 -30.84
C LYS A 86 2.56 -16.85 -29.64
N THR A 87 3.10 -17.59 -28.67
CA THR A 87 2.38 -18.02 -27.45
C THR A 87 2.40 -16.96 -26.35
N THR A 88 1.64 -17.20 -25.28
CA THR A 88 1.63 -16.41 -24.04
C THR A 88 2.96 -16.34 -23.32
N GLU A 89 3.85 -17.32 -23.52
CA GLU A 89 5.19 -17.35 -22.90
C GLU A 89 6.27 -16.82 -23.87
N GLY A 90 5.88 -16.35 -25.05
CA GLY A 90 6.76 -15.75 -26.06
C GLY A 90 7.34 -16.74 -27.07
N ASN A 91 7.06 -18.03 -26.93
CA ASN A 91 7.53 -19.06 -27.86
C ASN A 91 6.88 -18.90 -29.24
N LEU A 92 7.64 -19.20 -30.29
CA LEU A 92 7.22 -19.13 -31.69
C LEU A 92 7.12 -20.54 -32.27
N PHE A 93 6.01 -20.83 -32.96
CA PHE A 93 5.87 -22.03 -33.77
C PHE A 93 5.16 -21.74 -35.10
N TYR A 94 5.39 -22.58 -36.09
CA TYR A 94 4.89 -22.43 -37.45
C TYR A 94 3.84 -23.50 -37.73
N THR A 95 2.69 -23.12 -38.30
CA THR A 95 1.64 -24.09 -38.67
C THR A 95 1.20 -23.93 -40.11
N HIS A 96 1.11 -25.06 -40.83
CA HIS A 96 0.68 -25.10 -42.22
C HIS A 96 -0.84 -25.28 -42.28
N LYS A 97 -1.55 -24.30 -42.86
CA LYS A 97 -3.03 -24.23 -42.86
C LYS A 97 -3.71 -25.44 -43.48
N GLU A 98 -3.19 -25.94 -44.61
CA GLU A 98 -3.78 -27.05 -45.37
C GLU A 98 -3.36 -28.43 -44.85
N ARG A 99 -2.05 -28.62 -44.59
CA ARG A 99 -1.47 -29.89 -44.11
C ARG A 99 -1.76 -30.16 -42.63
N LYS A 100 -2.19 -29.14 -41.86
CA LYS A 100 -2.37 -29.16 -40.39
C LYS A 100 -1.11 -29.55 -39.59
N GLU A 101 0.06 -29.46 -40.23
CA GLU A 101 1.36 -29.68 -39.59
C GLU A 101 1.73 -28.47 -38.72
N SER A 102 2.42 -28.71 -37.59
CA SER A 102 2.93 -27.67 -36.70
C SER A 102 4.36 -28.00 -36.27
N VAL A 103 5.29 -27.07 -36.50
CA VAL A 103 6.73 -27.25 -36.27
C VAL A 103 7.27 -26.08 -35.44
N TRP A 104 8.13 -26.38 -34.46
CA TRP A 104 8.73 -25.39 -33.57
C TRP A 104 9.97 -24.72 -34.19
N GLU A 105 10.69 -25.44 -35.03
CA GLU A 105 11.77 -24.92 -35.86
C GLU A 105 11.22 -24.33 -37.16
N VAL A 106 11.94 -23.38 -37.77
CA VAL A 106 11.52 -22.74 -39.03
C VAL A 106 11.72 -23.72 -40.20
N PRO A 107 10.64 -24.19 -40.88
CA PRO A 107 10.77 -25.06 -42.04
C PRO A 107 11.55 -24.38 -43.18
N ASP A 108 12.41 -25.13 -43.87
CA ASP A 108 13.29 -24.58 -44.92
C ASP A 108 12.51 -23.90 -46.07
N GLU A 109 11.28 -24.35 -46.37
CA GLU A 109 10.37 -23.74 -47.36
C GLU A 109 9.99 -22.27 -47.04
N ILE A 110 10.03 -21.86 -45.77
CA ILE A 110 9.62 -20.52 -45.32
C ILE A 110 10.73 -19.72 -44.66
N LYS A 111 11.89 -20.32 -44.44
CA LYS A 111 13.04 -19.77 -43.72
C LYS A 111 13.51 -18.40 -44.22
N GLU A 112 13.61 -18.23 -45.54
CA GLU A 112 14.00 -16.96 -46.15
C GLU A 112 12.93 -15.87 -45.94
N LYS A 113 11.64 -16.21 -46.07
CA LYS A 113 10.51 -15.28 -45.86
C LYS A 113 10.33 -14.91 -44.40
N VAL A 114 10.56 -15.85 -43.48
CA VAL A 114 10.53 -15.60 -42.03
C VAL A 114 11.68 -14.68 -41.63
N ALA A 115 12.89 -14.89 -42.17
CA ALA A 115 14.03 -14.01 -41.93
C ALA A 115 13.78 -12.58 -42.45
N GLN A 116 13.15 -12.43 -43.62
CA GLN A 116 12.75 -11.13 -44.16
C GLN A 116 11.72 -10.42 -43.24
N LEU A 117 10.68 -11.14 -42.78
CA LEU A 117 9.70 -10.58 -41.84
C LEU A 117 10.30 -10.20 -40.49
N GLU A 118 11.22 -11.01 -39.94
CA GLU A 118 11.90 -10.69 -38.67
C GLU A 118 12.86 -9.50 -38.80
N GLN A 119 13.48 -9.32 -39.97
CA GLN A 119 14.31 -8.16 -40.26
C GLN A 119 13.46 -6.89 -40.38
N GLU A 120 12.36 -6.94 -41.13
CA GLU A 120 11.41 -5.83 -41.26
C GLU A 120 10.75 -5.47 -39.92
N GLU A 121 10.41 -6.46 -39.09
CA GLU A 121 9.88 -6.26 -37.73
C GLU A 121 10.91 -5.55 -36.83
N LYS A 122 12.18 -5.96 -36.86
CA LYS A 122 13.28 -5.29 -36.12
C LYS A 122 13.55 -3.88 -36.62
N GLU A 123 13.55 -3.65 -37.94
CA GLU A 123 13.76 -2.32 -38.51
C GLU A 123 12.61 -1.37 -38.14
N ARG A 124 11.37 -1.86 -38.11
CA ARG A 124 10.20 -1.09 -37.63
C ARG A 124 10.25 -0.82 -36.12
N GLU A 125 10.65 -1.80 -35.31
CA GLU A 125 10.86 -1.59 -33.86
C GLU A 125 11.98 -0.56 -33.59
N GLN A 126 13.08 -0.60 -34.35
CA GLN A 126 14.17 0.38 -34.24
C GLN A 126 13.72 1.78 -34.65
N GLN A 127 12.95 1.91 -35.75
CA GLN A 127 12.36 3.18 -36.16
C GLN A 127 11.39 3.75 -35.11
N GLU A 128 10.52 2.91 -34.51
CA GLU A 128 9.59 3.35 -33.46
C GLU A 128 10.31 3.79 -32.18
N VAL A 129 11.43 3.15 -31.83
CA VAL A 129 12.29 3.55 -30.71
C VAL A 129 13.03 4.86 -31.00
N GLU A 130 13.58 5.03 -32.21
CA GLU A 130 14.27 6.26 -32.60
C GLU A 130 13.29 7.44 -32.70
N GLU A 131 12.08 7.22 -33.22
CA GLU A 131 11.03 8.25 -33.28
C GLU A 131 10.60 8.70 -31.88
N LYS A 132 10.41 7.77 -30.93
CA LYS A 132 10.10 8.10 -29.53
C LYS A 132 11.22 8.89 -28.85
N LEU A 133 12.48 8.53 -29.09
CA LEU A 133 13.65 9.27 -28.60
C LEU A 133 13.69 10.70 -29.17
N ARG A 134 13.38 10.87 -30.45
CA ARG A 134 13.28 12.20 -31.09
C ARG A 134 12.12 13.02 -30.51
N GLN A 135 10.95 12.42 -30.28
CA GLN A 135 9.80 13.09 -29.65
C GLN A 135 10.09 13.49 -28.19
N GLU A 136 10.79 12.64 -27.42
CA GLU A 136 11.22 12.96 -26.05
C GLU A 136 12.27 14.08 -26.01
N GLU A 137 13.22 14.09 -26.96
CA GLU A 137 14.18 15.19 -27.07
C GLU A 137 13.52 16.51 -27.50
N GLU A 138 12.59 16.47 -28.46
CA GLU A 138 11.88 17.65 -28.95
C GLU A 138 10.97 18.26 -27.87
N THR A 139 10.20 17.43 -27.15
CA THR A 139 9.39 17.90 -26.01
C THR A 139 10.26 18.48 -24.89
N ARG A 140 11.43 17.89 -24.61
CA ARG A 140 12.39 18.46 -23.65
C ARG A 140 12.91 19.83 -24.12
N ARG A 141 13.26 19.98 -25.40
CA ARG A 141 13.70 21.26 -25.98
C ARG A 141 12.59 22.33 -25.90
N GLN A 142 11.34 21.98 -26.22
CA GLN A 142 10.20 22.88 -26.10
C GLN A 142 9.94 23.31 -24.64
N VAL A 143 10.13 22.43 -23.66
CA VAL A 143 10.04 22.78 -22.23
C VAL A 143 11.16 23.73 -21.80
N GLU A 144 12.40 23.49 -22.22
CA GLU A 144 13.53 24.39 -21.93
C GLU A 144 13.38 25.76 -22.61
N GLU A 145 12.89 25.81 -23.85
CA GLU A 145 12.58 27.06 -24.56
C GLU A 145 11.42 27.82 -23.90
N SER A 146 10.35 27.13 -23.50
CA SER A 146 9.23 27.73 -22.76
C SER A 146 9.65 28.29 -21.41
N GLN A 147 10.63 27.67 -20.73
CA GLN A 147 11.20 28.21 -19.49
C GLN A 147 12.02 29.47 -19.76
N ARG A 148 12.89 29.46 -20.78
CA ARG A 148 13.69 30.63 -21.19
C ARG A 148 12.82 31.81 -21.61
N LEU A 149 11.72 31.58 -22.34
CA LEU A 149 10.80 32.64 -22.73
C LEU A 149 10.12 33.27 -21.52
N LYS A 150 9.66 32.47 -20.56
CA LYS A 150 9.07 32.98 -19.30
C LYS A 150 10.07 33.75 -18.46
N GLU A 151 11.32 33.29 -18.39
CA GLU A 151 12.40 33.99 -17.69
C GLU A 151 12.73 35.33 -18.37
N GLN A 152 12.73 35.39 -19.71
CA GLN A 152 12.89 36.64 -20.46
C GLN A 152 11.69 37.59 -20.28
N GLU A 153 10.45 37.09 -20.34
CA GLU A 153 9.23 37.88 -20.06
C GLU A 153 9.20 38.42 -18.62
N GLU A 154 9.69 37.65 -17.64
CA GLU A 154 9.78 38.08 -16.25
C GLU A 154 10.90 39.12 -16.05
N ILE A 155 12.07 38.93 -16.69
CA ILE A 155 13.14 39.93 -16.73
C ILE A 155 12.66 41.22 -17.42
N GLU A 156 11.91 41.13 -18.52
CA GLU A 156 11.40 42.30 -19.22
C GLU A 156 10.27 43.01 -18.45
N ARG A 157 9.41 42.26 -17.74
CA ARG A 157 8.48 42.83 -16.74
C ARG A 157 9.23 43.61 -15.65
N ILE A 158 10.25 43.01 -15.05
CA ILE A 158 11.07 43.64 -14.00
C ILE A 158 11.75 44.90 -14.56
N LYS A 159 12.24 44.85 -15.80
CA LYS A 159 12.86 45.99 -16.49
C LYS A 159 11.84 47.11 -16.74
N GLN A 160 10.64 46.81 -17.23
CA GLN A 160 9.56 47.79 -17.42
C GLN A 160 9.04 48.36 -16.08
N GLU A 161 8.96 47.55 -15.03
CA GLU A 161 8.57 48.00 -13.69
C GLU A 161 9.61 48.97 -13.11
N VAL A 162 10.91 48.69 -13.28
CA VAL A 162 12.00 49.61 -12.93
C VAL A 162 11.97 50.89 -13.78
N GLN A 163 11.70 50.79 -15.08
CA GLN A 163 11.62 51.96 -15.98
C GLN A 163 10.40 52.87 -15.70
N SER A 164 9.26 52.27 -15.32
CA SER A 164 8.07 53.02 -14.92
C SER A 164 8.23 53.72 -13.56
N ALA A 165 9.00 53.12 -12.65
CA ALA A 165 9.39 53.74 -11.37
C ALA A 165 10.35 54.94 -11.55
N VAL A 166 11.21 54.94 -12.58
CA VAL A 166 12.15 56.05 -12.88
C VAL A 166 11.48 57.23 -13.59
N SER A 167 10.37 57.01 -14.30
CA SER A 167 9.70 58.04 -15.12
C SER A 167 8.67 58.92 -14.38
N HIS A 168 8.16 58.50 -13.22
CA HIS A 168 7.13 59.25 -12.47
C HIS A 168 7.67 60.40 -11.58
N GLY A 169 8.88 60.88 -11.87
CA GLY A 169 9.58 61.96 -11.15
C GLY A 169 9.31 63.39 -11.67
N LYS A 170 8.09 63.74 -12.12
CA LYS A 170 7.75 65.15 -12.46
C LYS A 170 6.25 65.49 -12.33
N ARG A 171 5.97 66.73 -11.93
CA ARG A 171 4.68 67.20 -11.38
C ARG A 171 3.77 67.83 -12.45
N LYS A 172 2.44 67.58 -12.39
CA LYS A 172 1.38 68.64 -12.41
C LYS A 172 -0.03 68.11 -12.11
N ALA A 173 -0.84 68.99 -11.51
CA ALA A 173 -2.31 68.98 -11.38
C ALA A 173 -2.83 70.32 -11.99
N PRO A 174 -4.14 70.61 -12.16
CA PRO A 174 -5.38 69.99 -11.64
C PRO A 174 -6.32 69.48 -12.80
N GLU A 175 -7.66 69.32 -12.75
CA GLU A 175 -8.74 69.67 -11.79
C GLU A 175 -10.04 68.83 -11.95
N HIS A 176 -11.07 69.19 -11.17
CA HIS A 176 -12.54 68.94 -11.24
C HIS A 176 -13.21 67.96 -12.23
N GLY A 177 -14.22 67.21 -11.73
CA GLY A 177 -15.48 67.01 -12.48
C GLY A 177 -16.13 65.60 -12.48
N GLU A 178 -17.25 65.49 -11.75
CA GLU A 178 -18.42 64.60 -11.99
C GLU A 178 -18.37 63.06 -11.85
N GLU A 179 -19.55 62.54 -11.48
CA GLU A 179 -19.86 61.13 -11.33
C GLU A 179 -20.06 60.42 -12.67
N SER A 180 -19.67 59.15 -12.78
CA SER A 180 -20.57 58.07 -13.28
C SER A 180 -19.87 56.70 -13.33
N LYS A 181 -20.67 55.64 -13.23
CA LYS A 181 -20.22 54.23 -13.31
C LYS A 181 -20.01 53.81 -14.78
N PRO A 182 -18.99 53.02 -15.08
CA PRO A 182 -19.11 51.92 -16.05
C PRO A 182 -18.82 50.57 -15.36
N ALA A 183 -19.60 49.49 -15.52
CA ALA A 183 -20.14 48.83 -16.71
C ALA A 183 -19.26 47.66 -17.20
N LYS A 184 -19.85 46.47 -17.11
CA LYS A 184 -19.37 45.15 -17.55
C LYS A 184 -18.84 45.14 -18.99
N ARG A 185 -17.63 44.60 -19.21
CA ARG A 185 -17.26 43.78 -20.40
C ARG A 185 -16.32 42.66 -19.89
N LYS A 186 -16.78 41.41 -19.71
CA LYS A 186 -17.04 40.37 -20.72
C LYS A 186 -15.92 40.21 -21.76
N LYS A 187 -15.23 39.06 -21.71
CA LYS A 187 -14.95 38.17 -22.87
C LYS A 187 -14.48 36.79 -22.39
N SER A 188 -15.29 35.78 -22.68
CA SER A 188 -14.86 34.42 -23.07
C SER A 188 -14.76 34.39 -24.63
N PRO A 189 -14.55 33.25 -25.34
CA PRO A 189 -14.22 31.86 -24.95
C PRO A 189 -13.01 31.31 -25.77
N VAL A 190 -12.99 29.98 -26.05
CA VAL A 190 -12.08 29.22 -26.96
C VAL A 190 -10.73 28.85 -26.29
N GLU A 191 -10.61 27.68 -25.66
CA GLU A 191 -10.38 26.31 -26.22
C GLU A 191 -8.91 26.03 -26.61
N THR A 192 -8.33 25.01 -25.99
CA THR A 192 -7.17 24.23 -26.48
C THR A 192 -7.28 22.79 -25.94
N PRO A 193 -6.72 21.77 -26.63
CA PRO A 193 -7.26 20.40 -26.60
C PRO A 193 -6.73 19.48 -25.49
N GLU A 194 -7.31 18.27 -25.45
CA GLU A 194 -6.99 17.16 -24.54
C GLU A 194 -5.83 16.27 -25.03
N GLY A 195 -5.14 15.61 -24.09
CA GLY A 195 -4.33 14.38 -24.28
C GLY A 195 -2.91 14.53 -24.88
N ASP A 196 -1.89 13.74 -24.50
CA ASP A 196 -1.70 12.85 -23.32
C ASP A 196 -0.18 12.79 -22.93
N GLY A 197 0.43 11.88 -22.15
CA GLY A 197 -0.06 10.68 -21.46
C GLY A 197 0.95 9.84 -20.66
N SER A 198 2.27 9.97 -20.82
CA SER A 198 3.24 8.96 -20.30
C SER A 198 3.37 8.96 -18.76
N GLY A 199 3.09 7.81 -18.15
CA GLY A 199 2.91 7.70 -16.69
C GLY A 199 2.59 6.29 -16.21
N HIS A 200 3.48 5.36 -16.56
CA HIS A 200 3.61 3.95 -16.14
C HIS A 200 2.63 3.46 -15.05
N ARG A 201 1.72 2.55 -15.40
CA ARG A 201 0.79 1.90 -14.45
C ARG A 201 1.46 0.71 -13.77
N PHE A 202 1.57 0.76 -12.44
CA PHE A 202 1.75 -0.46 -11.65
C PHE A 202 0.45 -1.28 -11.65
N ARG A 203 0.59 -2.60 -11.64
CA ARG A 203 -0.46 -3.59 -11.82
C ARG A 203 -0.84 -4.17 -10.45
N ASP A 204 -2.14 -4.30 -10.19
CA ASP A 204 -2.69 -5.09 -9.08
C ASP A 204 -3.77 -6.02 -9.66
N ASP A 205 -3.85 -7.24 -9.15
CA ASP A 205 -4.53 -8.37 -9.79
C ASP A 205 -5.91 -8.64 -9.17
N GLY A 206 -6.89 -9.01 -10.00
CA GLY A 206 -8.28 -9.15 -9.54
C GLY A 206 -9.22 -9.86 -10.53
N GLU A 207 -9.13 -11.19 -10.54
CA GLU A 207 -10.19 -12.16 -10.89
C GLU A 207 -10.68 -12.37 -12.35
N GLN A 208 -10.61 -13.65 -12.72
CA GLN A 208 -11.55 -14.45 -13.53
C GLN A 208 -11.76 -14.13 -15.03
N SER A 209 -11.32 -15.08 -15.87
CA SER A 209 -12.05 -15.47 -17.08
C SER A 209 -11.96 -16.98 -17.30
N ILE A 210 -13.14 -17.60 -17.40
CA ILE A 210 -13.36 -18.97 -17.86
C ILE A 210 -13.12 -19.00 -19.37
N HIS A 211 -12.44 -20.02 -19.88
CA HIS A 211 -12.47 -20.36 -21.30
C HIS A 211 -12.28 -21.87 -21.47
N GLU A 212 -13.40 -22.57 -21.34
CA GLU A 212 -13.92 -23.56 -22.30
C GLU A 212 -12.93 -24.12 -23.33
N THR A 213 -12.85 -25.44 -23.45
CA THR A 213 -12.33 -26.08 -24.66
C THR A 213 -13.08 -27.40 -24.83
N GLU A 214 -13.95 -27.42 -25.83
CA GLU A 214 -14.74 -28.57 -26.24
C GLU A 214 -13.82 -29.68 -26.75
N TRP A 215 -14.21 -30.95 -26.55
CA TRP A 215 -13.49 -32.12 -27.03
C TRP A 215 -14.32 -32.83 -28.10
N ASP A 216 -13.63 -33.27 -29.15
CA ASP A 216 -14.18 -34.14 -30.19
C ASP A 216 -14.30 -35.59 -29.70
N ASN A 217 -15.16 -36.36 -30.35
CA ASN A 217 -15.65 -37.66 -29.90
C ASN A 217 -14.87 -38.86 -30.48
N SER A 218 -14.62 -39.89 -29.67
CA SER A 218 -14.35 -41.24 -30.19
C SER A 218 -14.71 -42.33 -29.17
N GLU A 219 -15.35 -43.39 -29.67
CA GLU A 219 -16.02 -44.47 -28.93
C GLU A 219 -15.08 -45.39 -28.12
N SER A 220 -15.62 -46.04 -27.09
CA SER A 220 -15.33 -47.46 -26.79
C SER A 220 -16.44 -48.12 -25.96
N ASP A 221 -16.68 -49.40 -26.22
CA ASP A 221 -17.71 -50.23 -25.60
C ASP A 221 -17.51 -50.47 -24.09
N THR A 222 -18.59 -50.58 -23.31
CA THR A 222 -19.11 -51.91 -22.88
C THR A 222 -20.31 -51.83 -21.91
N VAL A 223 -21.24 -52.76 -22.15
CA VAL A 223 -22.30 -53.37 -21.30
C VAL A 223 -22.56 -52.82 -19.89
N SER A 224 -23.85 -52.60 -19.63
CA SER A 224 -24.46 -52.20 -18.37
C SER A 224 -24.68 -53.36 -17.38
N GLU A 225 -24.66 -53.08 -16.08
CA GLU A 225 -25.61 -53.73 -15.15
C GLU A 225 -26.21 -52.70 -14.18
N SER A 226 -27.50 -52.85 -13.87
CA SER A 226 -28.39 -51.75 -13.48
C SER A 226 -28.95 -51.90 -12.07
N LYS A 227 -29.12 -50.80 -11.31
CA LYS A 227 -30.22 -50.66 -10.33
C LYS A 227 -30.86 -49.26 -10.31
N ASN A 228 -31.82 -49.09 -11.22
CA ASN A 228 -33.14 -48.50 -11.02
C ASN A 228 -33.29 -47.25 -10.11
N ILE A 229 -33.48 -46.08 -10.74
CA ILE A 229 -34.53 -45.13 -10.36
C ILE A 229 -35.20 -44.61 -11.65
N LYS A 230 -36.50 -44.86 -11.85
CA LYS A 230 -37.33 -44.02 -12.73
C LYS A 230 -37.90 -42.87 -11.89
N PRO A 231 -38.02 -41.67 -12.47
CA PRO A 231 -39.37 -41.16 -12.62
C PRO A 231 -39.68 -40.74 -14.06
N THR A 232 -40.96 -40.86 -14.39
CA THR A 232 -41.56 -40.50 -15.66
C THR A 232 -41.75 -38.98 -15.77
N PHE A 233 -41.15 -38.37 -16.79
CA PHE A 233 -41.64 -37.11 -17.35
C PHE A 233 -41.56 -37.17 -18.88
N THR A 234 -42.71 -37.15 -19.54
CA THR A 234 -42.84 -37.22 -20.99
C THR A 234 -43.53 -35.95 -21.47
N VAL A 235 -42.84 -35.11 -22.22
CA VAL A 235 -43.44 -33.99 -22.97
C VAL A 235 -42.94 -34.06 -24.43
N PRO A 236 -43.85 -34.05 -25.44
CA PRO A 236 -43.47 -34.26 -26.85
C PRO A 236 -42.75 -33.10 -27.55
N ASN A 237 -42.20 -33.44 -28.72
CA ASN A 237 -41.69 -32.62 -29.82
C ASN A 237 -40.72 -31.47 -29.49
N LYS A 238 -39.51 -31.61 -30.04
CA LYS A 238 -38.53 -30.52 -30.14
C LYS A 238 -39.18 -29.32 -30.84
N VAL A 239 -39.28 -28.21 -30.13
CA VAL A 239 -39.36 -26.90 -30.76
C VAL A 239 -37.92 -26.47 -30.97
N ASP A 240 -37.51 -26.25 -32.21
CA ASP A 240 -36.17 -25.77 -32.55
C ASP A 240 -36.08 -24.26 -32.28
N LEU A 241 -36.08 -23.88 -30.98
CA LEU A 241 -35.75 -22.51 -30.56
C LEU A 241 -34.26 -22.25 -30.81
N SER A 242 -33.92 -20.99 -31.13
CA SER A 242 -32.53 -20.56 -31.14
C SER A 242 -31.90 -20.72 -29.75
N ILE A 243 -30.59 -21.00 -29.70
CA ILE A 243 -29.84 -21.11 -28.44
C ILE A 243 -29.99 -19.82 -27.62
N ASP A 244 -30.03 -18.66 -28.28
CA ASP A 244 -30.19 -17.36 -27.62
C ASP A 244 -31.60 -17.14 -27.06
N GLU A 245 -32.63 -17.68 -27.72
CA GLU A 245 -34.01 -17.65 -27.23
C GLU A 245 -34.19 -18.59 -26.03
N ALA A 246 -33.60 -19.79 -26.10
CA ALA A 246 -33.55 -20.72 -24.97
C ALA A 246 -32.77 -20.13 -23.79
N LYS A 247 -31.64 -19.44 -24.03
CA LYS A 247 -30.91 -18.67 -23.00
C LYS A 247 -31.78 -17.55 -22.42
N ALA A 248 -32.50 -16.81 -23.25
CA ALA A 248 -33.40 -15.75 -22.78
C ALA A 248 -34.53 -16.29 -21.88
N LEU A 249 -35.22 -17.37 -22.29
CA LEU A 249 -36.26 -18.03 -21.48
C LEU A 249 -35.70 -18.61 -20.18
N PHE A 250 -34.46 -19.09 -20.20
CA PHE A 250 -33.77 -19.54 -18.99
C PHE A 250 -33.40 -18.37 -18.06
N LYS A 251 -32.97 -17.21 -18.59
CA LYS A 251 -32.77 -15.99 -17.79
C LYS A 251 -34.09 -15.46 -17.21
N THR A 252 -35.23 -15.56 -17.91
CA THR A 252 -36.54 -15.16 -17.35
C THR A 252 -36.98 -16.12 -16.24
N LEU A 253 -36.77 -17.43 -16.39
CA LEU A 253 -36.96 -18.42 -15.32
C LEU A 253 -36.19 -18.05 -14.05
N LEU A 254 -34.90 -17.73 -14.15
CA LEU A 254 -34.07 -17.35 -12.99
C LEU A 254 -34.55 -16.07 -12.30
N LYS A 255 -35.13 -15.14 -13.08
CA LYS A 255 -35.75 -13.92 -12.56
C LYS A 255 -37.10 -14.19 -11.88
N GLU A 256 -37.95 -15.03 -12.46
CA GLU A 256 -39.26 -15.42 -11.89
C GLU A 256 -39.15 -16.26 -10.61
N LYS A 257 -38.04 -16.98 -10.44
CA LYS A 257 -37.75 -17.78 -9.24
C LYS A 257 -36.92 -17.02 -8.20
N ASP A 258 -36.74 -15.70 -8.37
CA ASP A 258 -35.97 -14.80 -7.49
C ASP A 258 -34.59 -15.37 -7.09
N ILE A 259 -33.89 -15.99 -8.05
CA ILE A 259 -32.63 -16.66 -7.78
C ILE A 259 -31.55 -15.63 -7.44
N ASN A 260 -31.02 -15.72 -6.22
CA ASN A 260 -30.01 -14.81 -5.70
C ASN A 260 -28.72 -14.86 -6.55
N PRO A 261 -28.31 -13.75 -7.21
CA PRO A 261 -27.12 -13.68 -8.06
C PRO A 261 -25.78 -13.96 -7.36
N LEU A 262 -25.77 -14.00 -6.01
CA LEU A 262 -24.59 -14.26 -5.19
C LEU A 262 -24.56 -15.70 -4.64
N HIS A 263 -25.49 -16.57 -5.02
CA HIS A 263 -25.46 -17.98 -4.64
C HIS A 263 -24.81 -18.85 -5.71
N PRO A 264 -24.00 -19.86 -5.32
CA PRO A 264 -23.40 -20.78 -6.28
C PRO A 264 -24.48 -21.62 -6.98
N TRP A 265 -24.20 -22.04 -8.22
CA TRP A 265 -25.07 -22.86 -9.05
C TRP A 265 -25.66 -24.06 -8.28
N ASP A 266 -24.84 -24.83 -7.58
CA ASP A 266 -25.29 -26.06 -6.92
C ASP A 266 -26.29 -25.82 -5.77
N LYS A 267 -26.29 -24.63 -5.16
CA LYS A 267 -27.27 -24.22 -4.12
C LYS A 267 -28.59 -23.73 -4.72
N SER A 268 -28.55 -23.13 -5.91
CA SER A 268 -29.73 -22.57 -6.58
C SER A 268 -30.43 -23.58 -7.50
N LEU A 269 -29.70 -24.57 -8.03
CA LEU A 269 -30.20 -25.60 -8.94
C LEU A 269 -31.51 -26.29 -8.47
N PRO A 270 -31.68 -26.70 -7.20
CA PRO A 270 -32.92 -27.35 -6.75
C PRO A 270 -34.18 -26.47 -6.87
N LEU A 271 -34.03 -25.14 -6.97
CA LEU A 271 -35.13 -24.18 -7.01
C LEU A 271 -35.76 -24.03 -8.40
N PHE A 272 -35.03 -24.40 -9.46
CA PHE A 272 -35.46 -24.22 -10.85
C PHE A 272 -35.33 -25.47 -11.74
N ILE A 273 -34.71 -26.56 -11.27
CA ILE A 273 -34.57 -27.82 -12.00
C ILE A 273 -35.91 -28.50 -12.36
N SER A 274 -36.98 -28.19 -11.61
CA SER A 274 -38.33 -28.72 -11.84
C SER A 274 -39.13 -28.00 -12.92
N ASP A 275 -38.65 -26.85 -13.42
CA ASP A 275 -39.35 -26.09 -14.46
C ASP A 275 -39.03 -26.65 -15.86
N PRO A 276 -40.01 -26.87 -16.75
CA PRO A 276 -39.77 -27.34 -18.12
C PRO A 276 -38.75 -26.50 -18.90
N ARG A 277 -38.62 -25.20 -18.60
CA ARG A 277 -37.65 -24.29 -19.23
C ARG A 277 -36.20 -24.65 -18.92
N TYR A 278 -35.92 -25.39 -17.84
CA TYR A 278 -34.59 -25.92 -17.56
C TYR A 278 -34.09 -26.88 -18.65
N VAL A 279 -34.99 -27.61 -19.32
CA VAL A 279 -34.64 -28.63 -20.33
C VAL A 279 -34.41 -28.00 -21.72
N LEU A 280 -34.89 -26.77 -21.97
CA LEU A 280 -34.77 -26.08 -23.27
C LEU A 280 -33.32 -25.85 -23.70
N LEU A 281 -32.40 -25.65 -22.75
CA LEU A 281 -30.97 -25.64 -23.03
C LEU A 281 -30.45 -27.09 -23.03
N PRO A 282 -29.88 -27.61 -24.13
CA PRO A 282 -29.58 -29.04 -24.26
C PRO A 282 -28.40 -29.51 -23.40
N SER A 283 -27.40 -28.64 -23.16
CA SER A 283 -26.21 -28.97 -22.37
C SER A 283 -26.22 -28.37 -20.96
N VAL A 284 -25.67 -29.11 -19.99
CA VAL A 284 -25.38 -28.60 -18.64
C VAL A 284 -24.38 -27.44 -18.66
N THR A 285 -23.46 -27.39 -19.64
CA THR A 285 -22.55 -26.25 -19.83
C THR A 285 -23.31 -24.98 -20.20
N ALA A 286 -24.17 -25.06 -21.22
CA ALA A 286 -25.00 -23.93 -21.66
C ALA A 286 -25.95 -23.41 -20.56
N ARG A 287 -26.49 -24.31 -19.72
CA ARG A 287 -27.30 -23.92 -18.55
C ARG A 287 -26.49 -23.16 -17.48
N ARG A 288 -25.28 -23.64 -17.17
CA ARG A 288 -24.36 -22.96 -16.23
C ARG A 288 -23.89 -21.61 -16.78
N GLU A 289 -23.52 -21.55 -18.05
CA GLU A 289 -23.10 -20.32 -18.74
C GLU A 289 -24.21 -19.25 -18.69
N ALA A 290 -25.45 -19.62 -19.02
CA ALA A 290 -26.61 -18.72 -18.99
C ALA A 290 -26.95 -18.22 -17.57
N PHE A 291 -26.70 -19.03 -16.54
CA PHE A 291 -26.80 -18.63 -15.12
C PHE A 291 -25.67 -17.67 -14.71
N ASP A 292 -24.42 -17.97 -15.06
CA ASP A 292 -23.29 -17.08 -14.75
C ASP A 292 -23.42 -15.74 -15.49
N GLU A 293 -24.03 -15.74 -16.69
CA GLU A 293 -24.45 -14.54 -17.42
C GLU A 293 -25.58 -13.79 -16.70
N TYR A 294 -26.66 -14.46 -16.30
CA TYR A 294 -27.73 -13.87 -15.48
C TYR A 294 -27.21 -13.22 -14.20
N CYS A 295 -26.32 -13.90 -13.47
CA CYS A 295 -25.73 -13.40 -12.23
C CYS A 295 -24.88 -12.14 -12.49
N ARG A 296 -24.07 -12.13 -13.55
CA ARG A 296 -23.30 -10.93 -13.97
C ARG A 296 -24.22 -9.77 -14.37
N ASP A 297 -25.26 -10.04 -15.16
CA ASP A 297 -26.21 -9.03 -15.64
C ASP A 297 -27.03 -8.42 -14.51
N THR A 298 -27.54 -9.23 -13.59
CA THR A 298 -28.31 -8.76 -12.42
C THR A 298 -27.44 -8.02 -11.40
N ILE A 299 -26.21 -8.47 -11.11
CA ILE A 299 -25.27 -7.71 -10.28
C ILE A 299 -24.93 -6.36 -10.93
N ARG A 300 -24.72 -6.33 -12.26
CA ARG A 300 -24.50 -5.08 -13.01
C ARG A 300 -25.72 -4.16 -12.93
N ALA A 301 -26.92 -4.68 -13.13
CA ALA A 301 -28.17 -3.94 -13.04
C ALA A 301 -28.41 -3.37 -11.63
N GLN A 302 -28.24 -4.17 -10.58
CA GLN A 302 -28.35 -3.70 -9.19
C GLN A 302 -27.33 -2.60 -8.85
N ARG A 303 -26.09 -2.70 -9.37
CA ARG A 303 -25.07 -1.65 -9.24
C ARG A 303 -25.45 -0.39 -10.02
N ALA A 304 -26.00 -0.53 -11.23
CA ALA A 304 -26.45 0.58 -12.05
C ALA A 304 -27.64 1.33 -11.43
N VAL A 305 -28.63 0.62 -10.88
CA VAL A 305 -29.77 1.22 -10.16
C VAL A 305 -29.29 2.00 -8.93
N LYS A 306 -28.40 1.42 -8.11
CA LYS A 306 -27.79 2.13 -6.97
C LYS A 306 -26.97 3.35 -7.41
N ALA A 307 -26.24 3.26 -8.52
CA ALA A 307 -25.50 4.41 -9.06
C ALA A 307 -26.43 5.50 -9.60
N ALA A 308 -27.59 5.12 -10.17
CA ALA A 308 -28.60 6.05 -10.68
C ALA A 308 -29.31 6.81 -9.55
N SER A 309 -29.78 6.12 -8.51
CA SER A 309 -30.43 6.79 -7.36
C SER A 309 -29.46 7.77 -6.65
N ILE A 310 -28.20 7.35 -6.48
CA ILE A 310 -27.12 8.17 -5.92
C ILE A 310 -26.80 9.40 -6.81
N LYS A 311 -27.01 9.29 -8.13
CA LYS A 311 -26.88 10.39 -9.09
C LYS A 311 -28.08 11.35 -9.03
N GLU A 312 -29.30 10.82 -8.93
CA GLU A 312 -30.51 11.62 -8.73
C GLU A 312 -30.44 12.44 -7.43
N GLU A 313 -30.03 11.82 -6.31
CA GLU A 313 -29.78 12.50 -5.03
C GLU A 313 -28.81 13.69 -5.14
N THR A 314 -27.79 13.59 -6.01
CA THR A 314 -26.85 14.71 -6.26
C THR A 314 -27.36 15.73 -7.27
N SER A 315 -28.18 15.32 -8.23
CA SER A 315 -28.81 16.26 -9.16
C SER A 315 -29.82 17.18 -8.46
N ASN A 316 -30.50 16.68 -7.42
CA ASN A 316 -31.55 17.39 -6.69
C ASN A 316 -31.01 18.52 -5.78
N THR A 317 -29.72 18.50 -5.43
CA THR A 317 -29.06 19.59 -4.67
C THR A 317 -28.32 20.60 -5.54
N GLY A 318 -28.11 20.32 -6.83
CA GLY A 318 -27.40 21.19 -7.77
C GLY A 318 -25.92 21.42 -7.45
N GLU A 319 -25.37 20.77 -6.41
CA GLU A 319 -23.96 20.85 -6.07
C GLU A 319 -23.13 19.98 -7.01
N THR A 320 -22.01 20.50 -7.52
CA THR A 320 -21.06 19.67 -8.27
C THR A 320 -20.33 18.73 -7.31
N ASP A 321 -19.81 17.60 -7.78
CA ASP A 321 -19.00 16.69 -6.93
C ASP A 321 -17.83 17.43 -6.24
N LYS A 322 -17.31 18.47 -6.90
CA LYS A 322 -16.30 19.38 -6.36
C LYS A 322 -16.79 20.15 -5.14
N ASP A 323 -18.02 20.64 -5.17
CA ASP A 323 -18.63 21.38 -4.06
C ASP A 323 -18.92 20.45 -2.88
N VAL A 324 -19.32 19.21 -3.15
CA VAL A 324 -19.47 18.14 -2.15
C VAL A 324 -18.12 17.85 -1.45
N TYR A 325 -17.02 17.76 -2.21
CA TYR A 325 -15.68 17.62 -1.64
C TYR A 325 -15.24 18.85 -0.83
N HIS A 326 -15.49 20.06 -1.33
CA HIS A 326 -15.20 21.30 -0.58
C HIS A 326 -16.08 21.46 0.67
N ARG A 327 -17.29 20.89 0.68
CA ARG A 327 -18.16 20.83 1.87
C ARG A 327 -17.57 19.90 2.94
N LEU A 328 -17.10 18.71 2.56
CA LEU A 328 -16.33 17.83 3.45
C LEU A 328 -15.08 18.53 4.03
N LEU A 329 -14.34 19.30 3.20
CA LEU A 329 -13.21 20.09 3.68
C LEU A 329 -13.62 21.18 4.69
N ARG A 330 -14.75 21.89 4.45
CA ARG A 330 -15.26 22.92 5.37
C ARG A 330 -15.67 22.36 6.73
N GLU A 331 -16.35 21.22 6.74
CA GLU A 331 -16.88 20.59 7.95
C GLU A 331 -15.75 20.01 8.83
N GLU A 332 -14.82 19.27 8.23
CA GLU A 332 -13.83 18.46 8.97
C GLU A 332 -12.47 19.12 9.14
N VAL A 333 -12.09 20.02 8.24
CA VAL A 333 -10.73 20.61 8.19
C VAL A 333 -10.77 22.03 8.75
N SER A 334 -10.95 22.16 10.07
CA SER A 334 -11.03 23.44 10.79
C SER A 334 -9.67 23.97 11.29
N SER A 335 -8.67 23.08 11.37
CA SER A 335 -7.32 23.37 11.88
C SER A 335 -6.27 23.31 10.77
N THR A 336 -5.41 24.34 10.72
CA THR A 336 -4.27 24.43 9.80
C THR A 336 -3.14 23.43 10.08
N ARG A 337 -3.23 22.67 11.19
CA ARG A 337 -2.30 21.59 11.55
C ARG A 337 -2.70 20.20 11.01
N THR A 338 -3.83 20.09 10.33
CA THR A 338 -4.29 18.79 9.77
C THR A 338 -3.40 18.36 8.60
N LEU A 339 -2.97 17.10 8.62
CA LEU A 339 -2.13 16.52 7.57
C LEU A 339 -2.99 15.77 6.53
N TRP A 340 -2.53 15.79 5.28
CA TRP A 340 -3.18 15.08 4.17
C TRP A 340 -3.31 13.57 4.43
N SER A 341 -2.28 12.95 5.01
CA SER A 341 -2.27 11.53 5.38
C SER A 341 -3.35 11.17 6.40
N ASP A 342 -3.59 12.03 7.40
CA ASP A 342 -4.61 11.83 8.42
C ASP A 342 -6.02 12.04 7.86
N PHE A 343 -6.21 13.11 7.08
CA PHE A 343 -7.47 13.39 6.38
C PHE A 343 -7.84 12.25 5.42
N ARG A 344 -6.91 11.83 4.56
CA ARG A 344 -7.11 10.68 3.65
C ARG A 344 -7.39 9.39 4.43
N ARG A 345 -6.66 9.09 5.51
CA ARG A 345 -6.88 7.87 6.29
C ARG A 345 -8.29 7.80 6.88
N LYS A 346 -8.81 8.92 7.40
CA LYS A 346 -10.18 9.02 7.95
C LYS A 346 -11.24 8.95 6.85
N TRP A 347 -11.05 9.63 5.72
CA TRP A 347 -12.11 9.87 4.72
C TRP A 347 -12.03 9.03 3.44
N LYS A 348 -11.02 8.18 3.24
CA LYS A 348 -10.84 7.41 1.97
C LYS A 348 -12.04 6.57 1.50
N LYS A 349 -12.96 6.20 2.40
CA LYS A 349 -14.18 5.42 2.09
C LYS A 349 -15.45 6.27 1.90
N ASP A 350 -15.42 7.57 2.17
CA ASP A 350 -16.59 8.46 2.03
C ASP A 350 -16.80 8.83 0.55
N ARG A 351 -18.04 8.71 0.06
CA ARG A 351 -18.43 9.14 -1.29
C ARG A 351 -18.05 10.61 -1.53
N ARG A 352 -18.19 11.48 -0.53
CA ARG A 352 -17.80 12.89 -0.60
C ARG A 352 -16.29 13.08 -0.82
N PHE A 353 -15.48 12.08 -0.48
CA PHE A 353 -14.02 12.08 -0.68
C PHE A 353 -13.57 11.39 -1.97
N TYR A 354 -14.21 10.31 -2.43
CA TYR A 354 -13.78 9.61 -3.65
C TYR A 354 -14.58 9.99 -4.90
N GLY A 355 -15.78 10.55 -4.77
CA GLY A 355 -16.66 10.91 -5.88
C GLY A 355 -16.12 12.05 -6.75
N TRP A 356 -15.26 12.91 -6.19
CA TRP A 356 -14.61 13.99 -6.93
C TRP A 356 -13.14 13.70 -7.23
N ALA A 357 -12.81 13.72 -8.52
CA ALA A 357 -11.46 13.92 -9.05
C ALA A 357 -10.37 12.88 -8.70
N GLY A 358 -9.23 12.99 -9.37
CA GLY A 358 -8.04 12.18 -9.08
C GLY A 358 -7.43 12.51 -7.70
N GLU A 359 -6.66 11.57 -7.13
CA GLU A 359 -6.06 11.76 -5.80
C GLU A 359 -5.13 13.00 -5.73
N LYS A 360 -4.35 13.24 -6.79
CA LYS A 360 -3.47 14.41 -6.91
C LYS A 360 -4.25 15.73 -6.85
N GLU A 361 -5.45 15.78 -7.43
CA GLU A 361 -6.31 16.96 -7.46
C GLU A 361 -6.98 17.20 -6.11
N ARG A 362 -7.40 16.11 -5.44
CA ARG A 362 -7.90 16.16 -4.06
C ARG A 362 -6.86 16.65 -3.08
N GLU A 363 -5.61 16.19 -3.20
CA GLU A 363 -4.49 16.69 -2.40
C GLU A 363 -4.19 18.17 -2.69
N LYS A 364 -4.22 18.59 -3.96
CA LYS A 364 -4.04 19.99 -4.37
C LYS A 364 -5.14 20.88 -3.79
N ALA A 365 -6.39 20.45 -3.83
CA ALA A 365 -7.53 21.15 -3.24
C ALA A 365 -7.43 21.21 -1.70
N PHE A 366 -7.01 20.13 -1.04
CA PHE A 366 -6.74 20.11 0.40
C PHE A 366 -5.64 21.11 0.79
N LYS A 367 -4.49 21.09 0.10
CA LYS A 367 -3.40 22.06 0.33
C LYS A 367 -3.84 23.50 0.09
N SER A 368 -4.64 23.73 -0.96
CA SER A 368 -5.25 25.05 -1.23
C SER A 368 -6.21 25.49 -0.13
N TRP A 369 -6.97 24.56 0.45
CA TRP A 369 -7.88 24.82 1.57
C TRP A 369 -7.12 25.20 2.85
N ILE A 370 -6.08 24.44 3.22
CA ILE A 370 -5.20 24.78 4.37
C ILE A 370 -4.56 26.16 4.20
N LYS A 371 -4.09 26.50 2.99
CA LYS A 371 -3.56 27.84 2.68
C LYS A 371 -4.64 28.92 2.86
N ASN A 372 -5.83 28.71 2.30
CA ASN A 372 -6.95 29.66 2.42
C ASN A 372 -7.36 29.87 3.89
N LEU A 373 -7.40 28.82 4.70
CA LEU A 373 -7.66 28.92 6.15
C LEU A 373 -6.60 29.72 6.90
N ALA A 374 -5.32 29.56 6.55
CA ALA A 374 -4.24 30.35 7.14
C ALA A 374 -4.39 31.84 6.76
N ASP A 375 -4.65 32.13 5.48
CA ASP A 375 -4.89 33.49 4.98
C ASP A 375 -6.14 34.13 5.60
N MET A 376 -7.21 33.35 5.82
CA MET A 376 -8.44 33.81 6.48
C MET A 376 -8.21 34.14 7.96
N LYS A 377 -7.54 33.26 8.71
CA LYS A 377 -7.22 33.51 10.13
C LYS A 377 -6.27 34.70 10.29
N LYS A 378 -5.30 34.86 9.37
CA LYS A 378 -4.43 36.05 9.34
C LYS A 378 -5.22 37.33 9.09
N LYS A 379 -6.12 37.36 8.09
CA LYS A 379 -6.97 38.53 7.81
C LYS A 379 -7.92 38.87 8.97
N GLN A 380 -8.40 37.87 9.71
CA GLN A 380 -9.20 38.07 10.92
C GLN A 380 -8.36 38.72 12.04
N ALA A 381 -7.13 38.26 12.26
CA ALA A 381 -6.20 38.87 13.22
C ALA A 381 -5.86 40.32 12.84
N GLU A 382 -5.44 40.58 11.59
CA GLU A 382 -5.17 41.93 11.08
C GLU A 382 -6.39 42.86 11.20
N LYS A 383 -7.61 42.33 11.06
CA LYS A 383 -8.84 43.10 11.26
C LYS A 383 -9.04 43.43 12.75
N ALA A 384 -8.90 42.44 13.63
CA ALA A 384 -9.02 42.65 15.09
C ALA A 384 -8.00 43.67 15.60
N GLU A 385 -6.76 43.63 15.11
CA GLU A 385 -5.72 44.63 15.40
C GLU A 385 -6.14 46.04 14.95
N ARG A 386 -6.63 46.20 13.72
CA ARG A 386 -7.10 47.50 13.19
C ARG A 386 -8.31 48.03 13.96
N ASP A 387 -9.28 47.17 14.25
CA ASP A 387 -10.49 47.51 15.01
C ASP A 387 -10.12 47.91 16.47
N PHE A 388 -9.09 47.30 17.05
CA PHE A 388 -8.53 47.67 18.36
C PHE A 388 -7.76 49.00 18.32
N PHE A 389 -6.92 49.25 17.32
CA PHE A 389 -6.29 50.57 17.14
C PHE A 389 -7.33 51.69 16.94
N GLN A 390 -8.43 51.40 16.23
CA GLN A 390 -9.54 52.34 16.05
C GLN A 390 -10.25 52.62 17.39
N LEU A 391 -10.46 51.60 18.23
CA LEU A 391 -10.97 51.77 19.60
C LEU A 391 -10.03 52.65 20.46
N LEU A 392 -8.72 52.40 20.44
CA LEU A 392 -7.75 53.23 21.16
C LEU A 392 -7.74 54.70 20.67
N LYS A 393 -8.03 54.93 19.38
CA LYS A 393 -8.14 56.27 18.79
C LYS A 393 -9.45 56.98 19.16
N GLU A 394 -10.54 56.25 19.36
CA GLU A 394 -11.83 56.77 19.82
C GLU A 394 -11.77 57.20 21.31
N HIS A 395 -10.94 56.54 22.13
CA HIS A 395 -10.68 56.92 23.52
C HIS A 395 -9.66 58.07 23.67
N GLN A 396 -10.11 59.31 23.46
CA GLN A 396 -9.32 60.56 23.50
C GLN A 396 -8.61 60.92 24.84
N ASN A 397 -8.62 60.04 25.84
CA ASN A 397 -8.02 60.30 27.16
C ASN A 397 -6.64 59.64 27.36
N ILE A 398 -6.12 58.90 26.36
CA ILE A 398 -4.79 58.25 26.44
C ILE A 398 -3.70 59.28 26.17
N LYS A 399 -2.84 59.54 27.16
CA LYS A 399 -1.71 60.47 27.07
C LYS A 399 -0.40 59.75 26.74
N PRO A 400 0.59 60.46 26.17
CA PRO A 400 1.94 59.92 26.02
C PRO A 400 2.55 59.66 27.40
N GLY A 401 2.80 58.38 27.72
CA GLY A 401 3.33 57.96 29.02
C GLY A 401 2.33 57.30 29.97
N ASP A 402 1.06 57.09 29.57
CA ASP A 402 0.12 56.30 30.36
C ASP A 402 0.50 54.81 30.39
N ASP A 403 0.60 54.25 31.60
CA ASP A 403 0.82 52.81 31.81
C ASP A 403 -0.39 51.99 31.35
N TRP A 404 -0.12 50.82 30.74
CA TRP A 404 -1.14 49.85 30.31
C TRP A 404 -2.16 49.49 31.42
N LYS A 405 -1.77 49.45 32.69
CA LYS A 405 -2.68 49.17 33.82
C LYS A 405 -3.70 50.28 34.05
N ASN A 406 -3.32 51.54 33.83
CA ASN A 406 -4.19 52.72 33.98
C ASN A 406 -5.10 52.85 32.75
N ALA A 407 -4.55 52.63 31.55
CA ALA A 407 -5.34 52.56 30.33
C ALA A 407 -6.36 51.41 30.37
N MET A 408 -5.96 50.22 30.84
CA MET A 408 -6.85 49.07 30.97
C MET A 408 -7.96 49.32 32.00
N THR A 409 -7.68 49.93 33.16
CA THR A 409 -8.76 50.32 34.09
C THR A 409 -9.69 51.38 33.50
N VAL A 410 -9.21 52.35 32.72
CA VAL A 410 -10.10 53.31 32.03
C VAL A 410 -10.94 52.64 30.94
N LEU A 411 -10.35 51.78 30.11
CA LEU A 411 -11.04 51.04 29.04
C LEU A 411 -12.04 49.99 29.60
N GLN A 412 -11.78 49.44 30.78
CA GLN A 412 -12.56 48.33 31.36
C GLN A 412 -13.56 48.78 32.44
N VAL A 413 -13.36 49.93 33.09
CA VAL A 413 -14.22 50.44 34.18
C VAL A 413 -15.00 51.70 33.77
N LYS A 414 -14.48 52.51 32.84
CA LYS A 414 -15.10 53.81 32.48
C LYS A 414 -16.10 53.73 31.31
N GLN A 415 -16.33 52.53 30.76
CA GLN A 415 -17.43 52.24 29.83
C GLN A 415 -18.73 52.08 30.63
N THR A 416 -19.19 53.18 31.23
CA THR A 416 -20.44 53.21 32.00
C THR A 416 -21.63 52.98 31.06
N VAL A 417 -22.36 51.91 31.33
CA VAL A 417 -23.57 51.44 30.60
C VAL A 417 -23.28 50.77 29.25
N ASN A 418 -23.42 49.44 29.27
CA ASN A 418 -23.48 48.48 28.16
C ASN A 418 -22.17 48.00 27.49
N ALA A 419 -21.94 46.70 27.69
CA ALA A 419 -21.14 45.75 26.91
C ALA A 419 -19.63 45.99 26.80
N LYS A 420 -18.86 44.92 27.06
CA LYS A 420 -17.47 44.79 26.62
C LYS A 420 -17.43 45.02 25.12
N ASP A 421 -16.61 45.97 24.64
CA ASP A 421 -16.53 46.21 23.20
C ASP A 421 -16.04 44.94 22.48
N PRO A 422 -16.78 44.40 21.49
CA PRO A 422 -16.37 43.22 20.73
C PRO A 422 -14.99 43.36 20.07
N ARG A 423 -14.56 44.60 19.74
CA ARG A 423 -13.23 44.91 19.18
C ARG A 423 -12.11 44.70 20.21
N TYR A 424 -12.37 44.94 21.50
CA TYR A 424 -11.43 44.65 22.58
C TYR A 424 -11.29 43.14 22.78
N ASP A 425 -12.41 42.41 22.85
CA ASP A 425 -12.39 40.96 23.05
C ASP A 425 -11.81 40.20 21.83
N ALA A 426 -12.01 40.70 20.59
CA ALA A 426 -11.53 40.07 19.35
C ALA A 426 -10.01 39.83 19.24
N VAL A 427 -9.18 40.63 19.90
CA VAL A 427 -7.70 40.45 19.92
C VAL A 427 -7.27 39.23 20.77
N GLY A 428 -8.16 38.72 21.62
CA GLY A 428 -7.99 37.46 22.38
C GLY A 428 -6.98 37.55 23.54
N SER A 429 -5.70 37.80 23.24
CA SER A 429 -4.61 37.78 24.23
C SER A 429 -4.41 39.13 24.92
N SER A 430 -4.28 39.11 26.25
CA SER A 430 -3.95 40.32 27.04
C SER A 430 -2.58 40.90 26.69
N SER A 431 -1.57 40.04 26.45
CA SER A 431 -0.21 40.50 26.09
C SER A 431 -0.16 41.14 24.69
N LEU A 432 -0.97 40.65 23.75
CA LEU A 432 -1.06 41.23 22.41
C LEU A 432 -1.74 42.61 22.46
N ARG A 433 -2.81 42.76 23.26
CA ARG A 433 -3.45 44.07 23.50
C ARG A 433 -2.46 45.08 24.11
N GLU A 434 -1.62 44.64 25.06
CA GLU A 434 -0.57 45.46 25.67
C GLU A 434 0.51 45.87 24.65
N GLU A 435 0.96 44.95 23.79
CA GLU A 435 1.91 45.26 22.72
C GLU A 435 1.35 46.29 21.73
N LEU A 436 0.11 46.09 21.26
CA LEU A 436 -0.57 47.03 20.36
C LEU A 436 -0.79 48.40 21.01
N PHE A 437 -1.13 48.45 22.30
CA PHE A 437 -1.24 49.70 23.07
C PHE A 437 0.11 50.42 23.18
N ASN A 438 1.19 49.69 23.50
CA ASN A 438 2.53 50.27 23.59
C ASN A 438 3.01 50.81 22.22
N VAL A 439 2.64 50.14 21.12
CA VAL A 439 2.84 50.66 19.76
C VAL A 439 2.04 51.95 19.54
N TYR A 440 0.77 52.01 19.95
CA TYR A 440 -0.07 53.21 19.85
C TYR A 440 0.51 54.40 20.64
N VAL A 441 0.85 54.22 21.92
CA VAL A 441 1.47 55.26 22.76
C VAL A 441 2.81 55.72 22.20
N LYS A 442 3.59 54.81 21.60
CA LYS A 442 4.83 55.15 20.90
C LYS A 442 4.60 55.99 19.64
N THR A 443 3.48 55.82 18.93
CA THR A 443 3.12 56.71 17.80
C THR A 443 2.67 58.10 18.26
N LEU A 444 1.95 58.22 19.39
CA LEU A 444 1.61 59.53 19.98
C LEU A 444 2.87 60.30 20.44
N ASN A 445 3.82 59.62 21.08
CA ASN A 445 5.12 60.21 21.44
C ASN A 445 5.94 60.71 20.23
N GLN A 446 5.63 60.27 18.99
CA GLN A 446 6.27 60.78 17.77
C GLN A 446 5.54 61.97 17.14
N THR A 447 4.28 62.23 17.53
CA THR A 447 3.52 63.40 17.05
C THR A 447 3.67 64.63 17.94
N ASP A 448 3.98 64.46 19.24
CA ASP A 448 4.02 65.54 20.23
C ASP A 448 5.39 66.27 20.33
N ILE A 449 6.09 66.46 19.21
CA ILE A 449 7.22 67.42 19.15
C ILE A 449 6.66 68.81 18.83
N PRO A 450 6.72 69.80 19.75
CA PRO A 450 6.05 71.09 19.53
C PRO A 450 6.72 71.90 18.42
N SER A 451 5.98 72.16 17.34
CA SER A 451 6.33 73.23 16.40
C SER A 451 5.70 74.54 16.88
N SER A 452 6.44 75.33 17.67
CA SER A 452 6.09 76.74 17.86
C SER A 452 6.78 77.62 16.82
N ASN A 453 6.08 78.67 16.41
CA ASN A 453 6.52 79.75 15.51
C ASN A 453 6.99 79.34 14.10
N LYS A 454 6.07 79.46 13.14
CA LYS A 454 6.34 80.04 11.80
C LYS A 454 5.06 80.44 11.08
N GLU A 455 4.60 81.65 11.38
CA GLU A 455 4.08 82.50 10.30
C GLU A 455 5.27 82.94 9.42
N ASP A 456 5.00 83.28 8.16
CA ASP A 456 5.97 83.57 7.10
C ASP A 456 7.02 82.48 6.78
N GLN A 457 6.69 81.60 5.82
CA GLN A 457 7.48 81.40 4.58
C GLN A 457 6.81 80.38 3.63
N SER A 458 5.86 80.87 2.83
CA SER A 458 5.21 80.15 1.74
C SER A 458 6.12 79.96 0.51
N GLN A 459 7.28 79.30 0.66
CA GLN A 459 8.12 78.93 -0.50
C GLN A 459 9.11 77.75 -0.34
N SER A 460 9.21 77.06 0.82
CA SER A 460 10.26 76.03 1.04
C SER A 460 9.78 74.58 1.29
N THR A 461 8.47 74.34 1.45
CA THR A 461 7.92 73.03 1.84
C THR A 461 8.26 71.89 0.87
N GLY A 462 8.19 72.15 -0.43
CA GLY A 462 8.42 71.13 -1.47
C GLY A 462 9.81 70.48 -1.48
N ARG A 463 10.81 71.05 -0.80
CA ARG A 463 12.17 70.45 -0.67
C ARG A 463 12.28 69.47 0.51
N LYS A 464 11.41 69.58 1.51
CA LYS A 464 11.40 68.71 2.70
C LYS A 464 10.62 67.42 2.42
N ASP A 465 9.44 67.54 1.81
CA ASP A 465 8.63 66.39 1.37
C ASP A 465 9.35 65.50 0.35
N GLU A 466 10.15 66.10 -0.53
CA GLU A 466 10.95 65.37 -1.52
C GLU A 466 12.10 64.60 -0.87
N LYS A 467 12.70 65.15 0.21
CA LYS A 467 13.70 64.46 1.04
C LYS A 467 13.08 63.33 1.86
N ASP A 468 11.87 63.52 2.40
CA ASP A 468 11.15 62.49 3.18
C ASP A 468 10.57 61.38 2.30
N ARG A 469 10.19 61.70 1.05
CA ARG A 469 9.85 60.69 0.04
C ARG A 469 11.08 59.89 -0.39
N ALA A 470 12.23 60.55 -0.56
CA ALA A 470 13.50 59.89 -0.87
C ALA A 470 13.99 58.96 0.27
N THR A 471 13.90 59.39 1.54
CA THR A 471 14.28 58.52 2.68
C THR A 471 13.34 57.33 2.85
N ARG A 472 12.03 57.48 2.61
CA ARG A 472 11.10 56.33 2.56
C ARG A 472 11.42 55.38 1.42
N ALA A 473 11.71 55.89 0.22
CA ALA A 473 12.10 55.06 -0.92
C ALA A 473 13.42 54.31 -0.65
N GLN A 474 14.41 54.98 -0.08
CA GLN A 474 15.68 54.37 0.31
C GLN A 474 15.49 53.31 1.40
N ARG A 475 14.62 53.54 2.38
CA ARG A 475 14.27 52.56 3.42
C ARG A 475 13.55 51.34 2.84
N ALA A 476 12.61 51.54 1.92
CA ALA A 476 11.92 50.45 1.22
C ALA A 476 12.86 49.64 0.32
N LEU A 477 13.83 50.29 -0.34
CA LEU A 477 14.89 49.61 -1.10
C LEU A 477 15.79 48.79 -0.16
N GLN A 478 16.27 49.36 0.94
CA GLN A 478 17.07 48.62 1.93
C GLN A 478 16.29 47.46 2.56
N GLU A 479 15.00 47.62 2.82
CA GLU A 479 14.14 46.54 3.34
C GLU A 479 13.94 45.43 2.30
N ARG A 480 13.74 45.79 1.02
CA ARG A 480 13.67 44.84 -0.10
C ARG A 480 15.00 44.11 -0.29
N GLU A 481 16.14 44.81 -0.27
CA GLU A 481 17.48 44.20 -0.33
C GLU A 481 17.75 43.28 0.86
N GLN A 482 17.42 43.69 2.09
CA GLN A 482 17.55 42.85 3.27
C GLN A 482 16.64 41.61 3.17
N LYS A 483 15.44 41.73 2.61
CA LYS A 483 14.55 40.60 2.38
C LYS A 483 15.15 39.64 1.35
N VAL A 484 15.54 40.13 0.18
CA VAL A 484 16.21 39.32 -0.86
C VAL A 484 17.49 38.66 -0.34
N ARG A 485 18.26 39.37 0.50
CA ARG A 485 19.46 38.81 1.15
C ARG A 485 19.11 37.70 2.16
N ARG A 486 18.05 37.84 2.96
CA ARG A 486 17.57 36.77 3.86
C ARG A 486 17.02 35.58 3.07
N ASP A 487 16.27 35.83 2.01
CA ASP A 487 15.67 34.80 1.16
C ASP A 487 16.78 34.02 0.43
N ARG A 488 17.77 34.71 -0.16
CA ARG A 488 18.97 34.09 -0.76
C ARG A 488 19.76 33.28 0.27
N GLN A 489 19.99 33.81 1.47
CA GLN A 489 20.71 33.08 2.52
C GLN A 489 19.91 31.88 3.07
N ASN A 490 18.57 31.93 3.02
CA ASN A 490 17.71 30.79 3.35
C ASN A 490 17.75 29.71 2.26
N ILE A 491 17.80 30.10 0.98
CA ILE A 491 17.97 29.18 -0.15
C ILE A 491 19.36 28.53 -0.12
N GLU A 492 20.41 29.31 0.07
CA GLU A 492 21.80 28.86 0.21
C GLU A 492 21.94 27.87 1.38
N ARG A 493 21.47 28.24 2.58
CA ARG A 493 21.39 27.32 3.74
C ARG A 493 20.48 26.11 3.50
N GLY A 494 19.57 26.15 2.53
CA GLY A 494 18.76 25.01 2.10
C GLY A 494 19.54 24.08 1.19
N LEU A 495 20.21 24.63 0.18
CA LEU A 495 21.05 23.91 -0.78
C LEU A 495 22.24 23.23 -0.11
N ASP A 496 22.94 23.91 0.81
CA ASP A 496 24.01 23.32 1.61
C ASP A 496 23.49 22.12 2.42
N ARG A 497 22.33 22.23 3.07
CA ARG A 497 21.73 21.10 3.80
C ARG A 497 21.40 19.92 2.88
N THR A 498 20.88 20.18 1.68
CA THR A 498 20.59 19.09 0.73
C THR A 498 21.86 18.45 0.19
N ARG A 499 22.92 19.23 -0.07
CA ARG A 499 24.23 18.70 -0.48
C ARG A 499 24.88 17.89 0.63
N ASP A 500 24.84 18.39 1.87
CA ASP A 500 25.43 17.74 3.03
C ASP A 500 24.65 16.48 3.47
N VAL A 501 23.38 16.33 3.08
CA VAL A 501 22.62 15.08 3.23
C VAL A 501 22.97 14.13 2.09
N LEU A 502 22.91 14.58 0.84
CA LEU A 502 23.19 13.73 -0.33
C LEU A 502 24.61 13.16 -0.29
N GLY A 503 25.63 13.98 0.00
CA GLY A 503 27.02 13.53 0.12
C GLY A 503 27.29 12.62 1.34
N LYS A 504 26.40 12.61 2.34
CA LYS A 504 26.43 11.61 3.42
C LYS A 504 25.77 10.31 2.97
N GLU A 505 24.61 10.37 2.32
CA GLU A 505 23.94 9.18 1.79
C GLU A 505 24.81 8.47 0.73
N GLU A 506 25.45 9.22 -0.15
CA GLU A 506 26.44 8.73 -1.13
C GLU A 506 27.65 8.10 -0.43
N GLY A 507 28.26 8.81 0.54
CA GLY A 507 29.37 8.26 1.34
C GLY A 507 29.00 7.04 2.19
N GLU A 508 27.74 6.90 2.64
CA GLU A 508 27.23 5.72 3.33
C GLU A 508 27.07 4.52 2.40
N LEU A 509 26.66 4.76 1.14
CA LEU A 509 26.52 3.74 0.11
C LEU A 509 27.89 3.24 -0.37
N ASP A 510 28.81 4.15 -0.70
CA ASP A 510 30.17 3.83 -1.13
C ASP A 510 30.91 3.03 -0.04
N PHE A 511 30.88 3.51 1.21
CA PHE A 511 31.47 2.79 2.33
C PHE A 511 30.80 1.43 2.56
N GLY A 512 29.47 1.34 2.39
CA GLY A 512 28.74 0.07 2.45
C GLY A 512 29.14 -0.93 1.37
N TYR A 513 29.52 -0.45 0.18
CA TYR A 513 30.02 -1.25 -0.93
C TYR A 513 31.47 -1.72 -0.71
N ASP A 514 32.33 -0.86 -0.16
CA ASP A 514 33.72 -1.23 0.20
C ASP A 514 33.75 -2.34 1.26
N MET A 515 32.86 -2.25 2.26
CA MET A 515 32.64 -3.32 3.23
C MET A 515 32.18 -4.65 2.61
N TYR A 516 31.42 -4.59 1.52
CA TYR A 516 30.98 -5.77 0.79
C TYR A 516 32.11 -6.39 -0.03
N LEU A 517 32.89 -5.57 -0.75
CA LEU A 517 34.03 -6.03 -1.56
C LEU A 517 35.17 -6.63 -0.72
N LEU A 518 35.45 -6.05 0.45
CA LEU A 518 36.51 -6.55 1.34
C LEU A 518 36.08 -7.78 2.17
N ILE A 519 34.85 -8.27 2.01
CA ILE A 519 34.30 -9.51 2.62
C ILE A 519 34.64 -9.59 4.11
N VAL A 520 34.33 -8.53 4.86
CA VAL A 520 34.71 -8.39 6.28
C VAL A 520 34.24 -9.60 7.10
N PRO A 521 35.16 -10.39 7.69
CA PRO A 521 34.77 -11.49 8.56
C PRO A 521 34.03 -11.02 9.82
N LEU A 522 33.05 -11.78 10.30
CA LEU A 522 32.18 -11.38 11.42
C LEU A 522 32.91 -11.14 12.76
N GLY A 523 34.16 -11.59 12.88
CA GLY A 523 34.97 -11.45 14.08
C GLY A 523 36.05 -10.37 13.98
N THR A 524 36.13 -9.63 12.88
CA THR A 524 37.17 -8.61 12.67
C THR A 524 36.80 -7.32 13.39
N SER A 525 37.74 -6.76 14.14
CA SER A 525 37.53 -5.48 14.83
C SER A 525 37.63 -4.28 13.88
N TRP A 526 37.14 -3.10 14.29
CA TRP A 526 37.34 -1.87 13.51
C TRP A 526 38.84 -1.55 13.32
N GLU A 527 39.66 -1.88 14.32
CA GLU A 527 41.10 -1.60 14.34
C GLU A 527 41.87 -2.50 13.36
N GLU A 528 41.41 -3.75 13.18
CA GLU A 528 41.92 -4.66 12.14
C GLU A 528 41.41 -4.31 10.73
N ALA A 529 40.15 -3.86 10.60
CA ALA A 529 39.54 -3.60 9.29
C ALA A 529 39.91 -2.22 8.70
N SER A 530 40.02 -1.18 9.54
CA SER A 530 40.42 0.18 9.17
C SER A 530 41.63 0.25 8.22
N PRO A 531 42.78 -0.41 8.49
CA PRO A 531 43.93 -0.38 7.58
C PRO A 531 43.70 -1.11 6.25
N LEU A 532 42.74 -2.04 6.17
CA LEU A 532 42.36 -2.70 4.91
C LEU A 532 41.55 -1.77 4.02
N PHE A 533 40.69 -0.92 4.61
CA PHE A 533 39.96 0.11 3.86
C PHE A 533 40.88 1.26 3.40
N ALA A 534 41.97 1.55 4.13
CA ALA A 534 42.91 2.63 3.81
C ALA A 534 43.60 2.51 2.44
N GLY A 535 43.54 1.34 1.79
CA GLY A 535 44.01 1.14 0.42
C GLY A 535 43.03 1.55 -0.68
N ASP A 536 41.74 1.74 -0.38
CA ASP A 536 40.74 2.18 -1.37
C ASP A 536 40.66 3.70 -1.46
N PHE A 537 40.76 4.23 -2.68
CA PHE A 537 40.61 5.64 -2.99
C PHE A 537 39.28 6.23 -2.45
N ARG A 538 38.20 5.44 -2.47
CA ARG A 538 36.85 5.86 -2.05
C ARG A 538 36.75 6.00 -0.54
N PHE A 539 37.42 5.12 0.21
CA PHE A 539 37.54 5.27 1.66
C PHE A 539 38.39 6.49 2.04
N VAL A 540 39.51 6.72 1.34
CA VAL A 540 40.39 7.89 1.57
C VAL A 540 39.69 9.22 1.29
N HIS A 541 38.77 9.25 0.32
CA HIS A 541 37.99 10.44 -0.04
C HIS A 541 36.56 10.46 0.54
N CYS A 542 36.26 9.57 1.50
CA CYS A 542 34.93 9.47 2.10
C CYS A 542 34.53 10.75 2.87
N VAL A 543 33.35 11.29 2.57
CA VAL A 543 32.80 12.51 3.20
C VAL A 543 32.39 12.28 4.67
N LEU A 544 32.30 11.02 5.10
CA LEU A 544 31.86 10.65 6.45
C LEU A 544 32.98 10.81 7.49
N SER A 545 32.59 11.26 8.70
CA SER A 545 33.48 11.27 9.86
C SER A 545 33.90 9.84 10.28
N PRO A 546 35.13 9.61 10.75
CA PRO A 546 35.61 8.30 11.21
C PRO A 546 34.71 7.65 12.30
N SER A 547 34.03 8.45 13.12
CA SER A 547 33.07 7.93 14.10
C SER A 547 31.83 7.32 13.44
N VAL A 548 31.38 7.89 12.31
CA VAL A 548 30.23 7.39 11.53
C VAL A 548 30.64 6.15 10.74
N GLN A 549 31.83 6.15 10.14
CA GLN A 549 32.40 4.95 9.49
C GLN A 549 32.48 3.76 10.46
N LYS A 550 32.96 3.97 11.70
CA LYS A 550 33.01 2.93 12.75
C LYS A 550 31.62 2.41 13.16
N ASP A 551 30.62 3.28 13.25
CA ASP A 551 29.23 2.88 13.55
C ASP A 551 28.59 2.09 12.37
N LEU A 552 28.78 2.56 11.14
CA LEU A 552 28.36 1.84 9.92
C LEU A 552 29.02 0.46 9.82
N PHE A 553 30.30 0.35 10.21
CA PHE A 553 31.02 -0.92 10.27
C PHE A 553 30.34 -1.92 11.20
N TYR A 554 30.08 -1.55 12.46
CA TYR A 554 29.40 -2.44 13.40
C TYR A 554 27.95 -2.73 12.98
N LYS A 555 27.25 -1.77 12.36
CA LYS A 555 25.92 -2.00 11.76
C LYS A 555 25.98 -3.03 10.63
N HIS A 556 26.98 -2.98 9.75
CA HIS A 556 27.16 -3.97 8.70
C HIS A 556 27.50 -5.35 9.28
N VAL A 557 28.48 -5.44 10.19
CA VAL A 557 28.87 -6.70 10.84
C VAL A 557 27.67 -7.31 11.60
N GLY A 558 26.86 -6.48 12.26
CA GLY A 558 25.59 -6.87 12.87
C GLY A 558 24.59 -7.46 11.86
N ARG A 559 24.31 -6.74 10.76
CA ARG A 559 23.46 -7.24 9.66
C ARG A 559 23.97 -8.57 9.08
N LEU A 560 25.29 -8.72 8.95
CA LEU A 560 25.92 -9.95 8.46
C LEU A 560 25.71 -11.09 9.47
N ARG A 561 25.94 -10.84 10.76
CA ARG A 561 25.64 -11.77 11.86
C ARG A 561 24.18 -12.21 11.85
N ASP A 562 23.24 -11.28 11.73
CA ASP A 562 21.81 -11.57 11.68
C ASP A 562 21.42 -12.44 10.48
N ARG A 563 22.06 -12.24 9.31
CA ARG A 563 21.84 -13.11 8.13
C ARG A 563 22.29 -14.54 8.40
N TYR A 564 23.47 -14.75 8.99
CA TYR A 564 23.94 -16.09 9.34
C TYR A 564 23.12 -16.72 10.48
N ILE A 565 22.71 -15.95 11.50
CA ILE A 565 21.82 -16.43 12.57
C ILE A 565 20.47 -16.89 11.98
N LYS A 566 19.85 -16.11 11.09
CA LYS A 566 18.61 -16.51 10.41
C LYS A 566 18.78 -17.76 9.54
N SER A 567 19.92 -17.89 8.87
CA SER A 567 20.26 -19.09 8.10
C SER A 567 20.41 -20.33 9.01
N LEU A 568 21.06 -20.19 10.17
CA LEU A 568 21.17 -21.24 11.19
C LEU A 568 19.81 -21.60 11.78
N HIS A 569 18.98 -20.61 12.13
CA HIS A 569 17.61 -20.81 12.62
C HIS A 569 16.71 -21.51 11.59
N THR A 570 16.99 -21.36 10.29
CA THR A 570 16.30 -22.10 9.22
C THR A 570 16.70 -23.58 9.22
N LEU A 571 17.99 -23.89 9.43
CA LEU A 571 18.46 -25.27 9.61
C LEU A 571 17.89 -25.90 10.88
N PHE A 572 17.80 -25.14 11.98
CA PHE A 572 17.12 -25.58 13.20
C PHE A 572 15.64 -25.90 12.90
N ALA A 573 14.89 -25.01 12.24
CA ALA A 573 13.48 -25.23 11.92
C ALA A 573 13.24 -26.50 11.07
N ALA A 574 14.15 -26.80 10.12
CA ALA A 574 14.07 -27.98 9.27
C ALA A 574 14.29 -29.31 10.03
N HIS A 575 15.07 -29.29 11.12
CA HIS A 575 15.38 -30.47 11.93
C HIS A 575 14.61 -30.54 13.26
N ALA A 576 13.97 -29.45 13.67
CA ALA A 576 13.25 -29.29 14.93
C ALA A 576 11.95 -28.46 14.72
N PRO A 577 10.94 -29.01 14.02
CA PRO A 577 9.72 -28.27 13.70
C PRO A 577 8.84 -27.99 14.93
N GLY A 578 8.85 -28.87 15.94
CA GLY A 578 8.07 -28.74 17.17
C GLY A 578 8.52 -27.60 18.08
N LEU A 579 7.68 -27.23 19.05
CA LEU A 579 7.97 -26.20 20.07
C LEU A 579 8.64 -26.80 21.33
N ASN A 580 8.50 -28.11 21.53
CA ASN A 580 9.02 -28.88 22.67
C ASN A 580 10.33 -29.64 22.39
N THR A 581 10.82 -29.65 21.15
CA THR A 581 12.05 -30.35 20.77
C THR A 581 13.26 -29.72 21.44
N SER A 582 13.95 -30.46 22.31
CA SER A 582 15.24 -30.08 22.88
C SER A 582 16.38 -30.36 21.90
N TRP A 583 17.57 -29.79 22.14
CA TRP A 583 18.76 -30.15 21.36
C TRP A 583 19.10 -31.65 21.50
N ALA A 584 18.80 -32.25 22.66
CA ALA A 584 18.98 -33.67 22.93
C ALA A 584 18.07 -34.59 22.09
N ASP A 585 16.95 -34.08 21.56
CA ASP A 585 16.03 -34.83 20.69
C ASP A 585 16.43 -34.74 19.20
N VAL A 586 17.20 -33.73 18.82
CA VAL A 586 17.69 -33.56 17.43
C VAL A 586 18.61 -34.73 17.08
N SER A 587 18.37 -35.40 15.94
CA SER A 587 19.19 -36.54 15.49
C SER A 587 20.70 -36.21 15.47
N SER A 588 21.54 -37.15 15.90
CA SER A 588 23.00 -36.98 15.93
C SER A 588 23.61 -36.66 14.56
N ASN A 589 23.00 -37.14 13.48
CA ASN A 589 23.38 -36.77 12.11
C ASN A 589 22.97 -35.33 11.77
N ALA A 590 21.80 -34.87 12.21
CA ALA A 590 21.37 -33.48 12.03
C ALA A 590 22.27 -32.51 12.81
N ARG A 591 22.65 -32.82 14.06
CA ARG A 591 23.61 -32.00 14.83
C ARG A 591 24.96 -31.87 14.11
N LYS A 592 25.52 -32.98 13.60
CA LYS A 592 26.75 -32.97 12.78
C LYS A 592 26.62 -32.10 11.53
N THR A 593 25.48 -32.16 10.83
CA THR A 593 25.20 -31.33 9.65
C THR A 593 25.11 -29.85 10.01
N ILE A 594 24.41 -29.51 11.10
CA ILE A 594 24.30 -28.14 11.60
C ILE A 594 25.68 -27.59 12.01
N ASN A 595 26.47 -28.35 12.76
CA ASN A 595 27.81 -27.93 13.20
C ASN A 595 28.78 -27.70 12.04
N ARG A 596 28.68 -28.51 10.97
CA ARG A 596 29.48 -28.36 9.73
C ARG A 596 28.92 -27.31 8.77
N SER A 597 27.80 -26.68 9.08
CA SER A 597 27.18 -25.69 8.21
C SER A 597 27.97 -24.38 8.14
N LEU A 598 27.95 -23.73 6.97
CA LEU A 598 28.59 -22.43 6.77
C LEU A 598 28.15 -21.37 7.81
N PRO A 599 26.87 -21.26 8.21
CA PRO A 599 26.45 -20.36 9.28
C PRO A 599 27.13 -20.63 10.64
N ALA A 600 27.21 -21.90 11.07
CA ALA A 600 27.82 -22.26 12.36
C ALA A 600 29.33 -21.92 12.40
N SER A 601 30.03 -22.18 11.29
CA SER A 601 31.43 -21.79 11.09
C SER A 601 31.62 -20.27 11.08
N LYS A 602 30.85 -19.53 10.27
CA LYS A 602 30.98 -18.06 10.14
C LYS A 602 30.60 -17.29 11.40
N LEU A 603 29.71 -17.83 12.23
CA LEU A 603 29.38 -17.29 13.56
C LEU A 603 30.42 -17.65 14.64
N LYS A 604 31.46 -18.42 14.31
CA LYS A 604 32.45 -18.98 15.25
C LYS A 604 31.80 -19.78 16.40
N LEU A 605 30.63 -20.37 16.18
CA LEU A 605 29.99 -21.29 17.14
C LEU A 605 30.72 -22.63 17.19
N VAL A 606 31.37 -22.99 16.09
CA VAL A 606 32.30 -24.11 15.98
C VAL A 606 33.68 -23.55 15.66
N VAL A 607 34.64 -23.74 16.56
CA VAL A 607 36.06 -23.50 16.27
C VAL A 607 36.48 -24.53 15.22
N PRO A 608 37.16 -24.14 14.12
CA PRO A 608 37.78 -25.11 13.21
C PRO A 608 38.61 -26.14 13.99
N ASP A 609 38.71 -27.35 13.47
CA ASP A 609 39.83 -28.19 13.84
C ASP A 609 41.02 -27.58 13.08
N ASP A 610 41.88 -26.86 13.81
CA ASP A 610 43.09 -26.26 13.25
C ASP A 610 44.14 -27.38 13.22
N ASP A 611 44.48 -27.85 12.02
CA ASP A 611 45.49 -28.89 11.79
C ASP A 611 46.92 -28.34 12.01
N GLY A 612 47.09 -27.41 12.97
CA GLY A 612 48.30 -26.62 13.24
C GLY A 612 48.81 -26.69 14.69
N ASP A 613 48.13 -27.39 15.60
CA ASP A 613 48.69 -27.83 16.89
C ASP A 613 49.53 -29.12 16.67
N GLU A 614 50.59 -29.08 15.83
CA GLU A 614 51.45 -30.27 15.57
C GLU A 614 52.40 -30.61 16.75
N ASP A 615 52.54 -29.74 17.76
CA ASP A 615 53.54 -29.84 18.84
C ASP A 615 52.95 -30.03 20.26
N LEU A 616 51.88 -30.82 20.41
CA LEU A 616 51.43 -31.29 21.73
C LEU A 616 51.08 -32.79 21.73
N ASP A 617 52.10 -33.61 21.97
CA ASP A 617 51.98 -35.03 22.34
C ASP A 617 51.14 -35.21 23.63
N SER A 618 49.82 -35.30 23.46
CA SER A 618 48.86 -35.58 24.52
C SER A 618 47.89 -36.65 24.03
N ASP A 619 48.22 -37.90 24.36
CA ASP A 619 47.36 -39.09 24.14
C ASP A 619 46.04 -39.06 24.97
N ASP A 620 45.72 -37.93 25.61
CA ASP A 620 44.53 -37.76 26.43
C ASP A 620 43.25 -37.62 25.56
N GLU A 621 42.69 -38.76 25.14
CA GLU A 621 41.36 -38.82 24.50
C GLU A 621 40.30 -38.05 25.30
N GLU A 622 40.43 -37.97 26.62
CA GLU A 622 39.52 -37.21 27.49
C GLU A 622 39.60 -35.70 27.24
N ALA A 623 40.78 -35.13 27.00
CA ALA A 623 40.95 -33.72 26.66
C ALA A 623 40.30 -33.41 25.29
N MET A 624 40.48 -34.30 24.31
CA MET A 624 39.83 -34.23 23.00
C MET A 624 38.30 -34.34 23.08
N ARG A 625 37.78 -35.25 23.92
CA ARG A 625 36.34 -35.40 24.19
C ARG A 625 35.75 -34.16 24.87
N LYS A 626 36.49 -33.56 25.81
CA LYS A 626 36.11 -32.31 26.49
C LYS A 626 36.11 -31.10 25.55
N ARG A 627 37.08 -31.01 24.61
CA ARG A 627 37.10 -30.03 23.51
C ARG A 627 35.87 -30.20 22.60
N ARG A 628 35.53 -31.43 22.16
CA ARG A 628 34.34 -31.71 21.33
C ARG A 628 33.02 -31.33 22.01
N ASN A 629 32.82 -31.74 23.27
CA ASN A 629 31.63 -31.39 24.05
C ASN A 629 31.45 -29.86 24.20
N ARG A 630 32.55 -29.09 24.27
CA ARG A 630 32.50 -27.62 24.33
C ARG A 630 32.07 -26.97 23.01
N LYS A 631 32.35 -27.59 21.85
CA LYS A 631 31.89 -27.11 20.54
C LYS A 631 30.37 -27.30 20.39
N ASP A 632 29.85 -28.47 20.79
CA ASP A 632 28.41 -28.76 20.77
C ASP A 632 27.61 -27.81 21.67
N ALA A 633 28.13 -27.51 22.87
CA ALA A 633 27.48 -26.64 23.85
C ALA A 633 27.18 -25.21 23.33
N GLN A 634 28.01 -24.66 22.43
CA GLN A 634 27.81 -23.29 21.94
C GLN A 634 26.71 -23.19 20.87
N VAL A 635 26.53 -24.25 20.07
CA VAL A 635 25.40 -24.37 19.13
C VAL A 635 24.10 -24.69 19.89
N GLU A 636 24.18 -25.55 20.91
CA GLU A 636 23.08 -25.85 21.85
C GLU A 636 22.54 -24.59 22.53
N ILE A 637 23.40 -23.71 23.06
CA ILE A 637 23.00 -22.43 23.67
C ILE A 637 22.20 -21.54 22.70
N GLU A 638 22.60 -21.48 21.41
CA GLU A 638 21.90 -20.68 20.40
C GLU A 638 20.61 -21.38 19.92
N PHE A 639 20.58 -22.72 19.87
CA PHE A 639 19.35 -23.50 19.66
C PHE A 639 18.33 -23.25 20.77
N ASP A 640 18.73 -23.32 22.04
CA ASP A 640 17.86 -23.06 23.18
C ASP A 640 17.36 -21.62 23.20
N ARG A 641 18.19 -20.65 22.79
CA ARG A 641 17.76 -19.25 22.62
C ARG A 641 16.70 -19.13 21.52
N TRP A 642 16.95 -19.73 20.37
CA TRP A 642 16.00 -19.76 19.25
C TRP A 642 14.67 -20.41 19.64
N GLN A 643 14.72 -21.55 20.33
CA GLN A 643 13.53 -22.28 20.76
C GLN A 643 12.75 -21.52 21.86
N ARG A 644 13.44 -20.82 22.78
CA ARG A 644 12.80 -19.87 23.72
C ARG A 644 12.12 -18.72 22.98
N GLN A 645 12.76 -18.14 21.97
CA GLN A 645 12.17 -17.06 21.18
C GLN A 645 10.92 -17.55 20.42
N ARG A 646 10.98 -18.73 19.79
CA ARG A 646 9.82 -19.36 19.14
C ARG A 646 8.65 -19.59 20.10
N ASN A 647 8.92 -20.08 21.31
CA ASN A 647 7.89 -20.26 22.34
C ASN A 647 7.26 -18.92 22.79
N ILE A 648 8.07 -17.86 22.95
CA ILE A 648 7.57 -16.51 23.26
C ILE A 648 6.67 -15.97 22.12
N ASP A 649 7.10 -16.10 20.87
CA ASP A 649 6.35 -15.54 19.74
C ASP A 649 5.10 -16.37 19.39
N ALA A 650 5.16 -17.70 19.53
CA ALA A 650 3.98 -18.56 19.47
C ALA A 650 2.99 -18.23 20.59
N ARG A 651 3.48 -17.92 21.80
CA ARG A 651 2.61 -17.51 22.91
C ARG A 651 1.93 -16.17 22.64
N LYS A 652 2.64 -15.17 22.11
CA LYS A 652 2.02 -13.91 21.66
C LYS A 652 0.98 -14.15 20.57
N ALA A 653 1.24 -15.06 19.62
CA ALA A 653 0.30 -15.41 18.57
C ALA A 653 -0.96 -16.09 19.14
N PHE A 654 -0.80 -16.98 20.13
CA PHE A 654 -1.91 -17.58 20.88
C PHE A 654 -2.71 -16.54 21.66
N ASP A 655 -2.06 -15.62 22.38
CA ASP A 655 -2.77 -14.55 23.09
C ASP A 655 -3.51 -13.63 22.09
N SER A 656 -2.94 -13.36 20.90
CA SER A 656 -3.61 -12.61 19.82
C SER A 656 -4.84 -13.35 19.29
N MET A 657 -4.73 -14.65 19.04
CA MET A 657 -5.84 -15.53 18.63
C MET A 657 -7.03 -15.45 19.59
N LEU A 658 -6.76 -15.46 20.91
CA LEU A 658 -7.82 -15.38 21.91
C LEU A 658 -8.56 -14.02 21.86
N ASN A 659 -7.82 -12.92 21.67
CA ASN A 659 -8.38 -11.57 21.52
C ASN A 659 -9.15 -11.37 20.19
N GLU A 660 -8.73 -12.04 19.11
CA GLU A 660 -9.36 -11.95 17.78
C GLU A 660 -10.68 -12.74 17.67
N ASN A 661 -10.87 -13.75 18.52
CA ASN A 661 -11.98 -14.68 18.37
C ASN A 661 -13.28 -14.14 18.98
N ALA A 662 -14.17 -13.66 18.10
CA ALA A 662 -15.49 -13.13 18.48
C ALA A 662 -16.36 -14.12 19.27
N PHE A 663 -16.18 -15.44 19.14
CA PHE A 663 -16.91 -16.43 19.95
C PHE A 663 -16.44 -16.39 21.42
N LEU A 664 -15.13 -16.29 21.65
CA LEU A 664 -14.57 -16.12 23.00
C LEU A 664 -14.97 -14.78 23.59
N GLU A 665 -14.86 -13.70 22.81
CA GLU A 665 -15.23 -12.35 23.26
C GLU A 665 -16.73 -12.29 23.62
N PHE A 666 -17.61 -12.84 22.78
CA PHE A 666 -19.05 -12.80 23.02
C PHE A 666 -19.44 -13.64 24.24
N TRP A 667 -19.16 -14.95 24.23
CA TRP A 667 -19.62 -15.85 25.27
C TRP A 667 -18.87 -15.68 26.59
N GLY A 668 -17.56 -15.38 26.54
CA GLY A 668 -16.76 -15.09 27.73
C GLY A 668 -17.25 -13.84 28.46
N ARG A 669 -17.65 -12.78 27.73
CA ARG A 669 -18.29 -11.60 28.34
C ARG A 669 -19.71 -11.91 28.82
N MET A 670 -20.52 -12.63 28.04
CA MET A 670 -21.90 -12.98 28.42
C MET A 670 -21.95 -13.84 29.69
N GLY A 671 -21.00 -14.75 29.91
CA GLY A 671 -20.86 -15.50 31.16
C GLY A 671 -20.60 -14.61 32.39
N LYS A 672 -20.02 -13.41 32.18
CA LYS A 672 -19.79 -12.39 33.21
C LYS A 672 -20.97 -11.41 33.39
N ALA A 673 -22.01 -11.46 32.56
CA ALA A 673 -23.23 -10.65 32.66
C ALA A 673 -24.19 -11.14 33.79
N GLY A 674 -23.61 -11.66 34.88
CA GLY A 674 -24.30 -12.34 35.97
C GLY A 674 -24.78 -11.43 37.10
N GLY A 675 -24.21 -10.23 37.25
CA GLY A 675 -24.62 -9.23 38.25
C GLY A 675 -25.91 -8.50 37.85
N GLU A 676 -26.65 -8.05 38.85
CA GLU A 676 -27.95 -7.36 38.81
C GLU A 676 -28.19 -6.46 37.57
N GLY A 677 -29.34 -6.66 36.89
CA GLY A 677 -29.82 -5.72 35.86
C GLY A 677 -30.42 -6.32 34.59
N ILE A 678 -30.42 -7.64 34.40
CA ILE A 678 -31.01 -8.29 33.20
C ILE A 678 -32.31 -9.02 33.56
N GLU A 679 -33.32 -8.26 33.97
CA GLU A 679 -34.74 -8.58 33.76
C GLU A 679 -35.21 -7.79 32.52
N GLY A 680 -34.75 -8.25 31.36
CA GLY A 680 -34.90 -7.53 30.10
C GLY A 680 -34.91 -8.49 28.92
N GLY A 681 -35.73 -9.54 29.02
CA GLY A 681 -36.00 -10.40 27.87
C GLY A 681 -36.54 -9.56 26.72
N VAL A 682 -35.99 -9.74 25.52
CA VAL A 682 -36.43 -9.02 24.32
C VAL A 682 -37.92 -9.33 24.09
N LYS A 683 -38.77 -8.33 24.38
CA LYS A 683 -40.16 -8.33 23.91
C LYS A 683 -40.10 -8.07 22.42
N ALA A 684 -40.38 -9.11 21.63
CA ALA A 684 -40.89 -8.91 20.29
C ALA A 684 -42.20 -8.12 20.42
N GLU A 685 -42.35 -7.06 19.63
CA GLU A 685 -43.58 -6.29 19.57
C GLU A 685 -44.69 -7.15 18.96
N GLU A 686 -45.90 -6.95 19.46
CA GLU A 686 -47.06 -7.82 19.29
C GLU A 686 -47.91 -7.32 18.11
N GLU A 687 -47.71 -7.89 16.92
CA GLU A 687 -48.64 -7.78 15.80
C GLU A 687 -48.74 -9.12 15.05
N GLY A 688 -49.98 -9.57 14.79
CA GLY A 688 -50.29 -10.68 13.89
C GLY A 688 -50.69 -12.00 14.57
N GLU A 689 -51.99 -12.21 14.75
CA GLU A 689 -52.58 -13.53 14.96
C GLU A 689 -52.51 -14.34 13.65
N GLU A 690 -51.83 -15.50 13.63
CA GLU A 690 -52.22 -16.64 12.78
C GLU A 690 -51.65 -17.95 13.35
N ASP A 691 -52.44 -19.03 13.29
CA ASP A 691 -52.15 -20.29 13.99
C ASP A 691 -50.97 -21.08 13.39
N GLY A 692 -50.08 -21.59 14.25
CA GLY A 692 -48.99 -22.46 13.83
C GLY A 692 -48.27 -23.17 14.98
N GLU A 693 -48.56 -24.46 15.19
CA GLU A 693 -47.79 -25.31 16.11
C GLU A 693 -46.33 -25.41 15.67
N GLY A 694 -45.43 -24.78 16.43
CA GLY A 694 -43.98 -24.87 16.22
C GLY A 694 -43.22 -24.42 17.46
N GLY A 695 -42.57 -25.35 18.16
CA GLY A 695 -41.92 -25.13 19.45
C GLY A 695 -40.70 -24.19 19.40
N GLY A 696 -40.92 -22.88 19.26
CA GLY A 696 -39.91 -21.83 19.33
C GLY A 696 -39.54 -21.44 20.76
N GLY A 697 -38.88 -22.34 21.49
CA GLY A 697 -38.38 -22.04 22.84
C GLY A 697 -37.42 -20.85 22.84
N LYS A 698 -37.77 -19.77 23.56
CA LYS A 698 -36.89 -18.60 23.75
C LYS A 698 -35.66 -18.98 24.56
N ALA A 699 -34.60 -19.43 23.89
CA ALA A 699 -33.35 -19.80 24.52
C ALA A 699 -32.69 -18.57 25.16
N ASP A 700 -32.74 -18.49 26.49
CA ASP A 700 -32.10 -17.42 27.24
C ASP A 700 -30.58 -17.48 27.03
N MET A 701 -30.05 -16.47 26.34
CA MET A 701 -28.62 -16.37 26.02
C MET A 701 -27.75 -16.38 27.28
N LYS A 702 -28.29 -15.98 28.43
CA LYS A 702 -27.62 -16.04 29.74
C LYS A 702 -27.52 -17.46 30.30
N GLN A 703 -28.46 -18.34 29.97
CA GLN A 703 -28.42 -19.76 30.34
C GLN A 703 -27.43 -20.51 29.45
N LEU A 704 -27.45 -20.25 28.13
CA LEU A 704 -26.45 -20.79 27.20
C LEU A 704 -25.03 -20.37 27.58
N ALA A 705 -24.82 -19.09 27.93
CA ALA A 705 -23.51 -18.58 28.36
C ALA A 705 -22.99 -19.22 29.67
N LYS A 706 -23.85 -19.81 30.50
CA LYS A 706 -23.46 -20.58 31.70
C LYS A 706 -23.15 -22.05 31.39
N GLN A 707 -23.61 -22.57 30.25
CA GLN A 707 -23.38 -23.96 29.82
C GLN A 707 -22.10 -24.10 28.97
N ILE A 708 -21.60 -23.01 28.39
CA ILE A 708 -20.34 -22.99 27.63
C ILE A 708 -19.17 -22.99 28.61
N ASP A 709 -18.43 -24.10 28.61
CA ASP A 709 -17.24 -24.31 29.44
C ASP A 709 -15.94 -24.10 28.65
N GLY A 710 -14.81 -24.31 29.33
CA GLY A 710 -13.48 -24.23 28.69
C GLY A 710 -13.26 -25.25 27.57
N ASP A 711 -13.97 -26.37 27.61
CA ASP A 711 -13.79 -27.48 26.67
C ASP A 711 -14.54 -27.19 25.35
N GLU A 712 -15.72 -26.58 25.41
CA GLU A 712 -16.44 -26.07 24.23
C GLU A 712 -15.64 -24.95 23.54
N PHE A 713 -15.04 -24.03 24.32
CA PHE A 713 -14.09 -23.05 23.78
C PHE A 713 -12.89 -23.72 23.10
N GLY A 714 -12.33 -24.79 23.67
CA GLY A 714 -11.28 -25.59 23.04
C GLY A 714 -11.72 -26.28 21.74
N ARG A 715 -12.98 -26.75 21.64
CA ARG A 715 -13.55 -27.36 20.42
C ARG A 715 -13.69 -26.36 19.27
N VAL A 716 -13.97 -25.09 19.55
CA VAL A 716 -14.00 -24.02 18.54
C VAL A 716 -12.60 -23.70 18.03
N LEU A 717 -11.60 -23.71 18.91
CA LEU A 717 -10.20 -23.36 18.59
C LEU A 717 -9.39 -24.49 17.94
N LYS A 718 -9.86 -25.74 17.98
CA LYS A 718 -9.13 -26.96 17.57
C LYS A 718 -8.47 -26.93 16.18
N ASN A 719 -8.98 -26.10 15.26
CA ASN A 719 -8.48 -25.97 13.89
C ASN A 719 -7.50 -24.80 13.68
N ASP A 720 -7.31 -23.89 14.65
CA ASP A 720 -6.35 -22.78 14.50
C ASP A 720 -4.92 -23.30 14.73
N ALA A 721 -4.02 -23.03 13.78
CA ALA A 721 -2.62 -23.44 13.86
C ALA A 721 -1.91 -22.94 15.14
N ARG A 722 -2.34 -21.79 15.68
CA ARG A 722 -1.82 -21.19 16.92
C ARG A 722 -2.28 -21.94 18.17
N TRP A 723 -3.46 -22.57 18.12
CA TRP A 723 -3.95 -23.49 19.15
C TRP A 723 -3.23 -24.84 19.09
N VAL A 724 -3.11 -25.40 17.88
CA VAL A 724 -2.43 -26.68 17.57
C VAL A 724 -0.94 -26.65 17.95
N ALA A 725 -0.27 -25.50 17.82
CA ALA A 725 1.14 -25.34 18.21
C ALA A 725 1.42 -25.74 19.67
N PHE A 726 0.43 -25.67 20.56
CA PHE A 726 0.51 -26.05 21.98
C PHE A 726 -0.14 -27.42 22.31
N ASP A 727 -0.37 -28.30 21.33
CA ASP A 727 -0.88 -29.67 21.57
C ASP A 727 -0.02 -30.49 22.54
N HIS A 728 1.27 -30.17 22.66
CA HIS A 728 2.22 -30.80 23.57
C HIS A 728 2.05 -30.37 25.05
N MET A 729 1.29 -29.30 25.32
CA MET A 729 0.96 -28.81 26.67
C MET A 729 -0.54 -28.50 26.77
N PRO A 730 -1.41 -29.53 26.67
CA PRO A 730 -2.85 -29.33 26.59
C PRO A 730 -3.42 -28.69 27.87
N GLU A 731 -2.89 -29.02 29.04
CA GLU A 731 -3.31 -28.43 30.31
C GLU A 731 -2.95 -26.95 30.43
N GLU A 732 -1.76 -26.55 29.97
CA GLU A 732 -1.30 -25.17 30.06
C GLU A 732 -2.09 -24.24 29.12
N ARG A 733 -2.31 -24.65 27.86
CA ARG A 733 -3.12 -23.83 26.94
C ARG A 733 -4.57 -23.68 27.42
N MET A 734 -5.14 -24.72 28.04
CA MET A 734 -6.48 -24.67 28.63
C MET A 734 -6.52 -23.77 29.87
N LYS A 735 -5.43 -23.75 30.67
CA LYS A 735 -5.26 -22.79 31.77
C LYS A 735 -5.15 -21.35 31.26
N TRP A 736 -4.40 -21.09 30.18
CA TRP A 736 -4.30 -19.76 29.58
C TRP A 736 -5.64 -19.30 28.98
N LEU A 737 -6.37 -20.19 28.31
CA LEU A 737 -7.73 -19.94 27.81
C LEU A 737 -8.69 -19.56 28.95
N ARG A 738 -8.73 -20.34 30.04
CA ARG A 738 -9.56 -20.02 31.23
C ARG A 738 -9.18 -18.67 31.84
N ASN A 739 -7.89 -18.42 32.07
CA ASN A 739 -7.40 -17.15 32.59
C ASN A 739 -7.78 -15.97 31.69
N HIS A 740 -7.74 -16.14 30.37
CA HIS A 740 -8.14 -15.09 29.42
C HIS A 740 -9.65 -14.79 29.51
N VAL A 741 -10.50 -15.83 29.48
CA VAL A 741 -11.95 -15.68 29.65
C VAL A 741 -12.31 -15.08 31.01
N GLU A 742 -11.54 -15.38 32.06
CA GLU A 742 -11.72 -14.77 33.38
C GLU A 742 -11.42 -13.27 33.43
N GLN A 743 -10.47 -12.79 32.61
CA GLN A 743 -10.06 -11.39 32.49
C GLN A 743 -11.01 -10.55 31.61
N LEU A 744 -11.91 -11.17 30.85
CA LEU A 744 -12.91 -10.45 30.06
C LEU A 744 -13.91 -9.72 30.98
N SER A 745 -14.12 -8.42 30.72
CA SER A 745 -15.10 -7.61 31.42
C SER A 745 -16.53 -7.89 30.96
N ALA A 746 -17.52 -7.71 31.86
CA ALA A 746 -18.93 -7.80 31.50
C ALA A 746 -19.28 -6.89 30.29
N PRO A 747 -20.26 -7.27 29.45
CA PRO A 747 -20.64 -6.49 28.28
C PRO A 747 -21.17 -5.11 28.69
N LYS A 748 -20.73 -4.06 27.99
CA LYS A 748 -21.21 -2.70 28.23
C LYS A 748 -22.65 -2.56 27.74
N LEU A 749 -23.59 -2.41 28.66
CA LEU A 749 -24.98 -2.09 28.35
C LEU A 749 -25.04 -0.75 27.59
N SER A 750 -25.54 -0.78 26.36
CA SER A 750 -25.90 0.44 25.63
C SER A 750 -27.20 0.99 26.20
N VAL A 751 -27.09 1.97 27.10
CA VAL A 751 -28.25 2.69 27.65
C VAL A 751 -28.86 3.56 26.55
N HIS A 752 -29.81 3.01 25.80
CA HIS A 752 -30.64 3.79 24.91
C HIS A 752 -31.78 4.38 25.75
N VAL A 753 -31.65 5.66 26.13
CA VAL A 753 -32.76 6.41 26.71
C VAL A 753 -33.67 6.85 25.57
N PRO A 754 -34.91 6.35 25.46
CA PRO A 754 -35.84 6.87 24.46
C PRO A 754 -36.26 8.28 24.87
N ASP A 755 -35.92 9.27 24.03
CA ASP A 755 -36.40 10.64 24.22
C ASP A 755 -37.93 10.66 24.20
N LYS A 756 -38.52 10.90 25.36
CA LYS A 756 -39.96 11.16 25.48
C LYS A 756 -40.27 12.47 24.77
N ARG A 757 -40.77 12.36 23.54
CA ARG A 757 -41.43 13.49 22.86
C ARG A 757 -42.63 13.93 23.71
N THR A 758 -42.50 15.09 24.33
CA THR A 758 -43.63 15.80 24.96
C THR A 758 -44.53 16.34 23.85
N ASN A 759 -45.78 15.89 23.82
CA ASN A 759 -46.88 16.61 23.18
C ASN A 759 -47.25 17.85 24.01
#